data_AF-A0A0Q4HDS8-F1
#
_entry.id   AF-A0A0Q4HDS8-F1
#
_cell.length_a   1.000
_cell.length_b   1.000
_cell.length_c   1.000
_cell.angle_alpha   90.00
_cell.angle_beta   90.00
_cell.angle_gamma   90.00
#
_symmetry.space_group_name_H-M   'P 1'
#
loop_
_entity.id
_entity.type
_entity.pdbx_description
1 polymer ?
#
loop_
_entity_poly.entity_id
_entity_poly.type
_entity_poly.pdbx_seq_one_letter_code
_entity_poly.pdbx_strand_id
1 'polypeptide(L)'
;MTKPTKIAVIRARHDGAAPLVGDQPFIDLFMVGSSSVLRYWEDTTRRHLDFVDSALMPWVDITLGDSVRRETQAELAIDALRAKFPGHDPLAGFAGVVVLTYPGTRQIPNPKAGQPGEPATITQSFDGGANPNVRGFPIAALPIASSDHTFMTHEVGHVIGFEHSYGLLNNGADWDPNDATIVADPVYGSPFDVMSSASFGSRWLGTGPRWQSTPTRSIPAVTGWPTPGAFGSAGPNLSRAHLHRQLPDAMAGSVVERPFPTTGSVSVRLRSASADVARQGSGRQPTLLILHPAGEPSSGLGRIYVEFRTATGWDAGLDPVGTDLSREGVLVHSLTDVPGTGPRIWYRGVVPLNSIDTDVAVDSSNLTVTIVGVDVDHTWVDLRVSNGPANRTVTVASRLRNEDTLGVVGTETTEQTPCGDTVRRGTYATSTLEIFTVSTVGFGGIGQPAATAPTATWTVGGVPVPTGNGVVQVPFDGSTFAVDTTVDPVTFELGLTSPGGIRLGADVVCTVTDQSGAAIGQTRFEAEGWFEGYNGDDFPKVVACWTRRIKDLDIRVKPGEFEKPTPDPKFDPRDITRLQIEFGDAVVLERAEELQRAETLKVAEGLRIAEQLKAAESLQAAETLKVTERLRVAEQASLTEQVRLAEQVRLAEQVQAATRLDATAISTVGSLKRANLRVFDR
;
A
#
# COMPACT_ATOMS: atom_id res chain seq x y z
N MET A 1 -24.86 15.56 4.90
CA MET A 1 -25.34 16.95 4.89
C MET A 1 -24.16 17.87 5.13
N THR A 2 -24.21 19.12 4.67
CA THR A 2 -23.21 20.14 4.99
C THR A 2 -23.50 20.74 6.37
N LYS A 3 -22.46 21.16 7.09
CA LYS A 3 -22.49 21.77 8.42
C LYS A 3 -21.87 23.17 8.31
N PRO A 4 -22.69 24.23 8.28
CA PRO A 4 -22.20 25.59 8.32
C PRO A 4 -21.34 25.81 9.57
N THR A 5 -20.11 26.27 9.37
CA THR A 5 -19.12 26.47 10.42
C THR A 5 -18.53 27.87 10.24
N LYS A 6 -18.83 28.77 11.18
CA LYS A 6 -18.41 30.17 11.10
C LYS A 6 -17.18 30.38 11.96
N ILE A 7 -16.07 30.82 11.37
CA ILE A 7 -14.85 31.19 12.11
C ILE A 7 -14.60 32.69 11.99
N ALA A 8 -14.31 33.33 13.12
CA ALA A 8 -13.88 34.72 13.17
C ALA A 8 -12.36 34.80 13.13
N VAL A 9 -11.79 35.55 12.19
CA VAL A 9 -10.34 35.75 12.09
C VAL A 9 -10.00 37.18 12.50
N ILE A 10 -9.43 37.36 13.69
CA ILE A 10 -9.02 38.66 14.23
C ILE A 10 -7.57 38.93 13.86
N ARG A 11 -7.30 40.09 13.27
CA ARG A 11 -5.93 40.57 13.03
C ARG A 11 -5.54 41.53 14.15
N ALA A 12 -4.60 41.12 14.99
CA ALA A 12 -4.20 41.86 16.17
C ALA A 12 -2.76 42.36 16.03
N ARG A 13 -2.59 43.68 15.92
CA ARG A 13 -1.27 44.32 15.89
C ARG A 13 -0.84 44.62 17.31
N HIS A 14 0.28 44.02 17.73
CA HIS A 14 0.84 44.27 19.06
C HIS A 14 1.95 45.32 19.04
N ASP A 15 2.61 45.50 17.89
CA ASP A 15 3.65 46.50 17.67
C ASP A 15 3.13 47.64 16.79
N GLY A 16 2.95 48.82 17.39
CA GLY A 16 2.48 50.01 16.68
C GLY A 16 3.46 50.55 15.63
N ALA A 17 4.75 50.17 15.70
CA ALA A 17 5.74 50.53 14.69
C ALA A 17 5.66 49.64 13.44
N ALA A 18 5.05 48.45 13.54
CA ALA A 18 4.89 47.57 12.40
C ALA A 18 3.83 48.11 11.42
N PRO A 19 4.13 48.16 10.10
CA PRO A 19 3.18 48.65 9.11
C PRO A 19 1.99 47.73 9.00
N LEU A 20 0.80 48.31 8.81
CA LEU A 20 -0.41 47.52 8.54
C LEU A 20 -0.25 46.77 7.22
N VAL A 21 -0.62 45.49 7.26
CA VAL A 21 -0.71 44.64 6.07
C VAL A 21 -2.15 44.72 5.55
N GLY A 22 -2.31 44.84 4.24
CA GLY A 22 -3.62 44.85 3.59
C GLY A 22 -4.40 43.55 3.83
N ASP A 23 -5.68 43.55 3.50
CA ASP A 23 -6.58 42.41 3.81
C ASP A 23 -6.32 41.20 2.91
N GLN A 24 -5.93 41.43 1.65
CA GLN A 24 -5.84 40.38 0.63
C GLN A 24 -4.92 39.20 1.00
N PRO A 25 -3.69 39.39 1.53
CA PRO A 25 -2.83 38.27 1.93
C PRO A 25 -3.47 37.37 3.00
N PHE A 26 -4.27 37.94 3.91
CA PHE A 26 -4.99 37.16 4.92
C PHE A 26 -6.17 36.40 4.32
N ILE A 27 -6.90 37.04 3.42
CA ILE A 27 -8.02 36.42 2.69
C ILE A 27 -7.51 35.24 1.86
N ASP A 28 -6.41 35.42 1.14
CA ASP A 28 -5.81 34.38 0.30
C ASP A 28 -5.28 33.22 1.15
N LEU A 29 -4.56 33.50 2.24
CA LEU A 29 -3.96 32.48 3.09
C LEU A 29 -4.99 31.71 3.93
N PHE A 30 -5.96 32.41 4.55
CA PHE A 30 -6.86 31.78 5.50
C PHE A 30 -8.19 31.37 4.86
N MET A 31 -8.73 32.17 3.94
CA MET A 31 -10.13 32.02 3.54
C MET A 31 -10.29 31.37 2.17
N VAL A 32 -9.84 32.02 1.09
CA VAL A 32 -10.29 31.69 -0.28
C VAL A 32 -9.21 31.17 -1.22
N GLY A 33 -7.94 31.23 -0.84
CA GLY A 33 -6.86 30.69 -1.65
C GLY A 33 -7.00 29.18 -1.91
N SER A 34 -6.44 28.71 -3.02
CA SER A 34 -6.47 27.29 -3.40
C SER A 34 -5.76 26.37 -2.41
N SER A 35 -4.89 26.94 -1.57
CA SER A 35 -4.23 26.27 -0.45
C SER A 35 -4.48 27.05 0.85
N SER A 36 -5.68 27.61 1.00
CA SER A 36 -6.02 28.31 2.23
C SER A 36 -6.29 27.33 3.38
N VAL A 37 -6.14 27.82 4.61
CA VAL A 37 -6.41 27.03 5.82
C VAL A 37 -7.87 26.54 5.86
N LEU A 38 -8.85 27.40 5.55
CA LEU A 38 -10.25 26.99 5.51
C LEU A 38 -10.52 26.04 4.33
N ARG A 39 -9.87 26.25 3.18
CA ARG A 39 -10.00 25.34 2.03
C ARG A 39 -9.50 23.94 2.34
N TYR A 40 -8.39 23.83 3.06
CA TYR A 40 -7.91 22.54 3.56
C TYR A 40 -9.01 21.80 4.35
N TRP A 41 -9.66 22.50 5.29
CA TRP A 41 -10.70 21.90 6.13
C TRP A 41 -11.98 21.56 5.34
N GLU A 42 -12.36 22.38 4.35
CA GLU A 42 -13.43 22.02 3.42
C GLU A 42 -13.10 20.73 2.66
N ASP A 43 -11.93 20.67 2.02
CA ASP A 43 -11.56 19.54 1.17
C ASP A 43 -11.38 18.26 1.99
N THR A 44 -10.67 18.33 3.12
CA THR A 44 -10.40 17.16 3.95
C THR A 44 -11.66 16.58 4.59
N THR A 45 -12.61 17.44 4.98
CA THR A 45 -13.92 17.02 5.49
C THR A 45 -14.92 16.71 4.37
N ARG A 46 -14.47 16.68 3.11
CA ARG A 46 -15.29 16.32 1.94
C ARG A 46 -16.47 17.27 1.76
N ARG A 47 -16.21 18.56 2.03
CA ARG A 47 -17.15 19.69 2.11
C ARG A 47 -18.27 19.46 3.11
N HIS A 48 -18.06 18.60 4.11
CA HIS A 48 -18.99 18.49 5.21
C HIS A 48 -18.97 19.77 6.03
N LEU A 49 -17.79 20.31 6.35
CA LEU A 49 -17.70 21.66 6.90
C LEU A 49 -17.74 22.68 5.77
N ASP A 50 -18.53 23.72 5.97
CA ASP A 50 -18.70 24.83 5.05
C ASP A 50 -18.40 26.14 5.78
N PHE A 51 -17.45 26.91 5.28
CA PHE A 51 -16.94 28.12 5.93
C PHE A 51 -17.35 29.43 5.24
N VAL A 52 -18.34 29.39 4.32
CA VAL A 52 -18.80 30.57 3.55
C VAL A 52 -19.11 31.79 4.42
N ASP A 53 -19.65 31.60 5.62
CA ASP A 53 -20.02 32.67 6.56
C ASP A 53 -18.91 33.04 7.57
N SER A 54 -17.67 32.58 7.35
CA SER A 54 -16.50 33.00 8.14
C SER A 54 -16.09 34.43 7.78
N ALA A 55 -15.48 35.15 8.73
CA ALA A 55 -15.21 36.58 8.55
C ALA A 55 -13.81 36.98 8.99
N LEU A 56 -13.15 37.77 8.14
CA LEU A 56 -11.95 38.51 8.52
C LEU A 56 -12.35 39.80 9.24
N MET A 57 -12.03 39.88 10.51
CA MET A 57 -12.41 41.01 11.36
C MET A 57 -11.53 42.24 11.06
N PRO A 58 -12.01 43.44 11.41
CA PRO A 58 -11.19 44.65 11.36
C PRO A 58 -9.92 44.48 12.20
N TRP A 59 -8.84 45.14 11.79
CA TRP A 59 -7.63 45.24 12.58
C TRP A 59 -7.91 45.77 13.99
N VAL A 60 -7.27 45.20 15.00
CA VAL A 60 -7.25 45.71 16.38
C VAL A 60 -5.81 45.93 16.82
N ASP A 61 -5.60 46.94 17.65
CA ASP A 61 -4.31 47.17 18.32
C ASP A 61 -4.40 46.62 19.74
N ILE A 62 -3.39 45.86 20.16
CA ILE A 62 -3.30 45.25 21.49
C ILE A 62 -1.99 45.61 22.17
N THR A 63 -1.96 45.61 23.50
CA THR A 63 -0.74 45.89 24.29
C THR A 63 -0.44 44.69 25.19
N LEU A 64 0.56 43.89 24.82
CA LEU A 64 0.89 42.64 25.52
C LEU A 64 1.79 42.82 26.74
N GLY A 65 2.46 43.97 26.86
CA GLY A 65 3.51 44.18 27.87
C GLY A 65 4.60 43.12 27.75
N ASP A 66 4.96 42.48 28.86
CA ASP A 66 5.97 41.42 28.88
C ASP A 66 5.44 40.03 28.49
N SER A 67 4.11 39.88 28.30
CA SER A 67 3.49 38.59 28.03
C SER A 67 3.74 38.09 26.60
N VAL A 68 4.05 36.80 26.49
CA VAL A 68 4.10 36.08 25.21
C VAL A 68 3.00 35.03 25.09
N ARG A 69 2.13 34.89 26.10
CA ARG A 69 1.17 33.78 26.22
C ARG A 69 0.07 33.86 25.16
N ARG A 70 -0.33 32.69 24.64
CA ARG A 70 -1.46 32.58 23.69
C ARG A 70 -2.77 33.13 24.25
N GLU A 71 -3.07 32.90 25.53
CA GLU A 71 -4.32 33.37 26.14
C GLU A 71 -4.37 34.90 26.16
N THR A 72 -3.31 35.55 26.61
CA THR A 72 -3.22 37.03 26.66
C THR A 72 -3.41 37.65 25.28
N GLN A 73 -2.79 37.05 24.25
CA GLN A 73 -2.96 37.49 22.86
C GLN A 73 -4.44 37.45 22.44
N ALA A 74 -5.13 36.33 22.72
CA ALA A 74 -6.51 36.14 22.33
C ALA A 74 -7.49 37.02 23.14
N GLU A 75 -7.32 37.10 24.47
CA GLU A 75 -8.16 37.92 25.34
C GLU A 75 -8.14 39.39 24.91
N LEU A 76 -6.95 39.96 24.73
CA LEU A 76 -6.80 41.37 24.35
C LEU A 76 -7.34 41.63 22.95
N ALA A 77 -7.15 40.70 22.01
CA ALA A 77 -7.68 40.85 20.65
C ALA A 77 -9.21 40.84 20.61
N ILE A 78 -9.84 39.92 21.36
CA ILE A 78 -11.30 39.83 21.48
C ILE A 78 -11.87 41.07 22.16
N ASP A 79 -11.26 41.50 23.28
CA ASP A 79 -11.73 42.66 24.03
C ASP A 79 -11.58 43.95 23.20
N ALA A 80 -10.46 44.11 22.48
CA ALA A 80 -10.25 45.24 21.56
C ALA A 80 -11.22 45.23 20.38
N LEU A 81 -11.59 44.05 19.85
CA LEU A 81 -12.59 43.95 18.80
C LEU A 81 -13.97 44.35 19.31
N ARG A 82 -14.40 43.81 20.46
CA ARG A 82 -15.68 44.16 21.10
C ARG A 82 -15.79 45.65 21.41
N ALA A 83 -14.70 46.29 21.83
CA ALA A 83 -14.67 47.73 22.08
C ALA A 83 -14.99 48.57 20.83
N LYS A 84 -14.73 48.06 19.61
CA LYS A 84 -15.11 48.74 18.35
C LYS A 84 -16.60 48.64 18.03
N PHE A 85 -17.31 47.71 18.65
CA PHE A 85 -18.72 47.42 18.38
C PHE A 85 -19.54 47.46 19.68
N PRO A 86 -19.71 48.63 20.34
CA PRO A 86 -20.35 48.70 21.65
C PRO A 86 -21.85 48.32 21.67
N GLY A 87 -22.48 48.24 20.49
CA GLY A 87 -23.92 47.97 20.35
C GLY A 87 -24.29 46.49 20.15
N HIS A 88 -23.33 45.59 19.91
CA HIS A 88 -23.57 44.15 19.74
C HIS A 88 -22.25 43.37 19.89
N ASP A 89 -22.31 42.08 20.20
CA ASP A 89 -21.10 41.25 20.18
C ASP A 89 -20.74 40.89 18.73
N PRO A 90 -19.62 41.38 18.16
CA PRO A 90 -19.22 41.08 16.78
C PRO A 90 -18.86 39.60 16.58
N LEU A 91 -18.69 38.84 17.66
CA LEU A 91 -18.39 37.41 17.62
C LEU A 91 -19.63 36.51 17.83
N ALA A 92 -20.82 37.10 17.96
CA ALA A 92 -22.05 36.33 18.13
C ALA A 92 -22.30 35.41 16.93
N GLY A 93 -22.53 34.12 17.20
CA GLY A 93 -22.83 33.10 16.17
C GLY A 93 -21.61 32.48 15.50
N PHE A 94 -20.38 32.89 15.86
CA PHE A 94 -19.16 32.20 15.44
C PHE A 94 -18.90 30.96 16.31
N ALA A 95 -18.45 29.88 15.67
CA ALA A 95 -18.11 28.63 16.33
C ALA A 95 -16.74 28.67 17.03
N GLY A 96 -15.85 29.57 16.60
CA GLY A 96 -14.53 29.74 17.17
C GLY A 96 -13.79 30.95 16.59
N VAL A 97 -12.65 31.29 17.20
CA VAL A 97 -11.89 32.51 16.90
C VAL A 97 -10.43 32.19 16.59
N VAL A 98 -9.94 32.67 15.47
CA VAL A 98 -8.51 32.67 15.14
C VAL A 98 -7.97 34.07 15.36
N VAL A 99 -6.86 34.19 16.10
CA VAL A 99 -6.19 35.46 16.37
C VAL A 99 -4.83 35.46 15.73
N LEU A 100 -4.66 36.29 14.70
CA LEU A 100 -3.41 36.48 13.99
C LEU A 100 -2.64 37.64 14.64
N THR A 101 -1.65 37.30 15.46
CA THR A 101 -0.85 38.29 16.20
C THR A 101 0.31 38.77 15.34
N TYR A 102 0.34 40.07 15.05
CA TYR A 102 1.30 40.70 14.15
C TYR A 102 2.19 41.71 14.87
N PRO A 103 3.52 41.67 14.71
CA PRO A 103 4.32 40.67 13.96
C PRO A 103 4.36 39.26 14.56
N GLY A 104 3.99 39.09 15.83
CA GLY A 104 4.07 37.79 16.53
C GLY A 104 5.45 37.44 17.08
N THR A 105 6.41 38.36 16.98
CA THR A 105 7.72 38.32 17.63
C THR A 105 8.04 39.69 18.22
N ARG A 106 9.06 39.74 19.09
CA ARG A 106 9.68 40.99 19.56
C ARG A 106 11.19 40.84 19.73
N GLN A 107 11.91 41.95 19.71
CA GLN A 107 13.31 41.98 20.12
C GLN A 107 13.42 42.16 21.63
N ILE A 108 14.22 41.33 22.29
CA ILE A 108 14.54 41.45 23.72
C ILE A 108 16.05 41.53 23.92
N PRO A 109 16.53 42.12 25.04
CA PRO A 109 17.94 42.04 25.40
C PRO A 109 18.41 40.58 25.46
N ASN A 110 19.54 40.27 24.83
CA ASN A 110 20.11 38.93 24.90
C ASN A 110 20.70 38.69 26.29
N PRO A 111 20.26 37.66 27.06
CA PRO A 111 20.87 37.33 28.34
C PRO A 111 22.37 37.00 28.26
N LYS A 112 22.84 36.61 27.07
CA LYS A 112 24.25 36.32 26.77
C LYS A 112 25.00 37.49 26.12
N ALA A 113 24.37 38.67 26.00
CA ALA A 113 25.01 39.85 25.42
C ALA A 113 26.37 40.13 26.08
N GLY A 114 27.41 40.34 25.27
CA GLY A 114 28.78 40.59 25.74
C GLY A 114 29.66 39.34 25.79
N GLN A 115 29.12 38.14 25.57
CA GLN A 115 29.92 36.95 25.28
C GLN A 115 30.40 36.96 23.81
N PRO A 116 31.56 36.35 23.48
CA PRO A 116 32.05 36.33 22.11
C PRO A 116 31.04 35.67 21.14
N GLY A 117 30.64 36.40 20.10
CA GLY A 117 29.71 35.93 19.08
C GLY A 117 28.22 36.10 19.41
N GLU A 118 27.87 36.59 20.60
CA GLU A 118 26.48 36.77 21.02
C GLU A 118 25.95 38.19 20.69
N PRO A 119 24.80 38.34 20.02
CA PRO A 119 24.24 39.65 19.67
C PRO A 119 23.72 40.38 20.91
N ALA A 120 23.54 41.71 20.81
CA ALA A 120 23.00 42.53 21.90
C ALA A 120 21.52 42.25 22.19
N THR A 121 20.76 41.83 21.17
CA THR A 121 19.34 41.49 21.27
C THR A 121 19.08 40.16 20.57
N ILE A 122 18.01 39.49 20.98
CA ILE A 122 17.50 38.27 20.35
C ILE A 122 16.03 38.43 20.00
N THR A 123 15.59 37.73 18.96
CA THR A 123 14.18 37.61 18.60
C THR A 123 13.50 36.62 19.53
N GLN A 124 12.48 37.07 20.27
CA GLN A 124 11.59 36.21 21.03
C GLN A 124 10.29 36.00 20.25
N SER A 125 9.96 34.74 19.97
CA SER A 125 8.66 34.34 19.41
C SER A 125 7.57 34.35 20.48
N PHE A 126 6.35 34.65 20.08
CA PHE A 126 5.21 34.50 20.96
C PHE A 126 4.73 33.05 20.98
N ASP A 127 4.11 32.65 22.09
CA ASP A 127 3.51 31.33 22.22
C ASP A 127 2.30 31.26 21.30
N GLY A 128 2.37 30.34 20.33
CA GLY A 128 1.28 30.03 19.42
C GLY A 128 0.60 28.74 19.82
N GLY A 129 -0.69 28.64 19.53
CA GLY A 129 -1.44 27.41 19.66
C GLY A 129 -2.90 27.63 20.02
N ALA A 130 -3.62 26.53 20.17
CA ALA A 130 -5.02 26.52 20.51
C ALA A 130 -5.25 26.53 22.02
N ASN A 131 -6.42 27.04 22.39
CA ASN A 131 -6.98 26.93 23.73
C ASN A 131 -8.50 26.68 23.60
N PRO A 132 -9.07 25.68 24.30
CA PRO A 132 -10.47 25.32 24.14
C PRO A 132 -11.44 26.38 24.68
N ASN A 133 -10.98 27.32 25.50
CA ASN A 133 -11.85 28.34 26.08
C ASN A 133 -11.10 29.62 26.44
N VAL A 134 -11.23 30.63 25.58
CA VAL A 134 -10.90 32.03 25.89
C VAL A 134 -12.13 32.88 25.61
N ARG A 135 -12.58 33.62 26.62
CA ARG A 135 -13.79 34.48 26.54
C ARG A 135 -15.04 33.74 26.01
N GLY A 136 -15.14 32.43 26.24
CA GLY A 136 -16.28 31.58 25.83
C GLY A 136 -16.13 30.95 24.44
N PHE A 137 -14.97 31.07 23.79
CA PHE A 137 -14.72 30.50 22.47
C PHE A 137 -13.53 29.53 22.49
N PRO A 138 -13.55 28.45 21.70
CA PRO A 138 -12.32 27.80 21.29
C PRO A 138 -11.54 28.75 20.39
N ILE A 139 -10.24 28.91 20.68
CA ILE A 139 -9.37 29.84 19.96
C ILE A 139 -8.10 29.20 19.45
N ALA A 140 -7.53 29.79 18.41
CA ALA A 140 -6.15 29.59 17.99
C ALA A 140 -5.43 30.93 17.95
N ALA A 141 -4.39 31.12 18.77
CA ALA A 141 -3.52 32.28 18.68
C ALA A 141 -2.32 31.93 17.80
N LEU A 142 -2.15 32.66 16.69
CA LEU A 142 -1.19 32.37 15.63
C LEU A 142 -0.26 33.56 15.44
N PRO A 143 0.92 33.55 16.07
CA PRO A 143 1.95 34.57 15.86
C PRO A 143 2.46 34.50 14.41
N ILE A 144 2.28 35.57 13.65
CA ILE A 144 2.51 35.57 12.20
C ILE A 144 3.96 35.25 11.82
N ALA A 145 4.93 35.70 12.61
CA ALA A 145 6.34 35.50 12.32
C ALA A 145 6.84 34.05 12.46
N SER A 146 6.13 33.20 13.20
CA SER A 146 6.55 31.82 13.48
C SER A 146 5.55 30.76 13.02
N SER A 147 4.43 31.17 12.42
CA SER A 147 3.38 30.25 11.99
C SER A 147 3.50 29.93 10.51
N ASP A 148 3.62 28.64 10.18
CA ASP A 148 3.51 28.13 8.81
C ASP A 148 2.10 27.58 8.52
N HIS A 149 1.84 27.18 7.27
CA HIS A 149 0.52 26.67 6.89
C HIS A 149 0.12 25.41 7.68
N THR A 150 1.07 24.50 7.93
CA THR A 150 0.82 23.24 8.63
C THR A 150 0.39 23.51 10.07
N PHE A 151 1.14 24.36 10.78
CA PHE A 151 0.84 24.79 12.13
C PHE A 151 -0.51 25.51 12.19
N MET A 152 -0.75 26.50 11.33
CA MET A 152 -2.04 27.22 11.29
C MET A 152 -3.22 26.27 11.07
N THR A 153 -3.07 25.31 10.15
CA THR A 153 -4.11 24.31 9.86
C THR A 153 -4.37 23.41 11.05
N HIS A 154 -3.31 22.92 11.70
CA HIS A 154 -3.38 22.11 12.92
C HIS A 154 -4.16 22.84 14.04
N GLU A 155 -3.80 24.07 14.34
CA GLU A 155 -4.44 24.83 15.40
C GLU A 155 -5.90 25.18 15.09
N VAL A 156 -6.23 25.46 13.82
CA VAL A 156 -7.63 25.60 13.39
C VAL A 156 -8.40 24.28 13.56
N GLY A 157 -7.73 23.13 13.42
CA GLY A 157 -8.28 21.82 13.75
C GLY A 157 -8.81 21.75 15.17
N HIS A 158 -8.08 22.26 16.15
CA HIS A 158 -8.56 22.36 17.53
C HIS A 158 -9.75 23.29 17.69
N VAL A 159 -9.78 24.41 16.97
CA VAL A 159 -10.90 25.36 16.99
C VAL A 159 -12.21 24.69 16.54
N ILE A 160 -12.13 23.77 15.58
CA ILE A 160 -13.30 23.02 15.06
C ILE A 160 -13.48 21.65 15.73
N GLY A 161 -12.70 21.35 16.77
CA GLY A 161 -12.92 20.23 17.69
C GLY A 161 -12.09 18.97 17.42
N PHE A 162 -11.12 18.99 16.51
CA PHE A 162 -10.18 17.88 16.37
C PHE A 162 -9.15 17.88 17.51
N GLU A 163 -8.72 16.69 17.91
CA GLU A 163 -7.73 16.48 18.96
C GLU A 163 -6.39 16.10 18.33
N HIS A 164 -5.31 15.96 19.10
CA HIS A 164 -4.06 15.44 18.54
C HIS A 164 -4.23 13.99 18.06
N SER A 165 -3.55 13.67 16.95
CA SER A 165 -3.33 12.28 16.57
C SER A 165 -2.12 11.71 17.29
N TYR A 166 -2.10 10.38 17.44
CA TYR A 166 -1.02 9.67 18.09
C TYR A 166 -0.42 8.62 17.17
N GLY A 167 0.78 8.14 17.47
CA GLY A 167 1.42 7.07 16.71
C GLY A 167 2.79 6.69 17.25
N LEU A 168 3.78 6.80 16.37
CA LEU A 168 5.18 6.52 16.65
C LEU A 168 5.71 7.40 17.77
N LEU A 169 6.56 6.83 18.63
CA LEU A 169 7.30 7.59 19.63
C LEU A 169 8.23 8.59 18.94
N ASN A 170 8.01 9.86 19.20
CA ASN A 170 8.71 10.97 18.58
C ASN A 170 9.08 12.03 19.63
N ASN A 171 9.74 13.10 19.21
CA ASN A 171 10.13 14.23 20.06
C ASN A 171 9.32 15.50 19.76
N GLY A 172 8.13 15.38 19.17
CA GLY A 172 7.27 16.52 18.82
C GLY A 172 6.71 17.25 20.05
N ALA A 173 6.57 16.56 21.20
CA ALA A 173 6.15 17.18 22.45
C ALA A 173 7.29 17.93 23.18
N ASP A 174 8.54 17.66 22.80
CA ASP A 174 9.76 18.20 23.39
C ASP A 174 10.73 18.56 22.25
N TRP A 175 10.42 19.67 21.56
CA TRP A 175 11.02 20.01 20.28
C TRP A 175 12.36 20.77 20.39
N ASP A 176 13.06 20.69 21.54
CA ASP A 176 14.43 21.22 21.64
C ASP A 176 15.44 20.19 21.10
N PRO A 177 16.02 20.41 19.89
CA PRO A 177 16.99 19.50 19.31
C PRO A 177 18.30 19.41 20.11
N ASN A 178 18.50 20.30 21.10
CA ASN A 178 19.69 20.32 21.96
C ASN A 178 19.43 19.74 23.35
N ASP A 179 18.21 19.28 23.64
CA ASP A 179 17.92 18.66 24.93
C ASP A 179 18.66 17.31 25.03
N ALA A 180 19.51 17.17 26.05
CA ALA A 180 20.23 15.94 26.35
C ALA A 180 19.30 14.84 26.92
N THR A 181 18.08 15.21 27.31
CA THR A 181 17.06 14.39 27.97
C THR A 181 15.76 14.29 27.16
N ILE A 182 15.88 14.11 25.84
CA ILE A 182 14.76 13.96 24.89
C ILE A 182 13.61 13.12 25.47
N VAL A 183 12.45 13.74 25.65
CA VAL A 183 11.23 13.05 26.07
C VAL A 183 10.53 12.46 24.84
N ALA A 184 10.53 11.13 24.74
CA ALA A 184 9.83 10.43 23.67
C ALA A 184 8.35 10.25 24.02
N ASP A 185 7.45 10.77 23.17
CA ASP A 185 6.01 10.77 23.38
C ASP A 185 5.25 10.32 22.10
N PRO A 186 4.10 9.64 22.21
CA PRO A 186 3.33 9.19 21.05
C PRO A 186 2.41 10.26 20.43
N VAL A 187 2.13 11.37 21.11
CA VAL A 187 1.44 12.54 20.53
C VAL A 187 2.23 13.02 19.34
N TYR A 188 1.56 13.45 18.28
CA TYR A 188 2.24 13.85 17.04
C TYR A 188 2.97 12.70 16.33
N GLY A 189 2.58 11.47 16.62
CA GLY A 189 3.22 10.28 16.09
C GLY A 189 2.68 9.76 14.75
N SER A 190 1.75 10.45 14.10
CA SER A 190 1.12 9.97 12.86
C SER A 190 1.74 10.63 11.62
N PRO A 191 2.40 9.86 10.73
CA PRO A 191 2.92 10.39 9.46
C PRO A 191 1.84 10.88 8.49
N PHE A 192 0.58 10.52 8.70
CA PHE A 192 -0.49 10.65 7.71
C PHE A 192 -1.68 11.51 8.18
N ASP A 193 -1.49 12.31 9.23
CA ASP A 193 -2.54 13.11 9.84
C ASP A 193 -2.03 14.53 10.18
N VAL A 194 -2.73 15.57 9.73
CA VAL A 194 -2.37 16.97 10.03
C VAL A 194 -2.43 17.28 11.53
N MET A 195 -3.26 16.55 12.28
CA MET A 195 -3.32 16.67 13.74
C MET A 195 -2.12 16.01 14.42
N SER A 196 -1.16 15.50 13.63
CA SER A 196 0.16 15.15 14.10
C SER A 196 1.10 16.37 14.16
N SER A 197 0.80 17.48 13.50
CA SER A 197 1.67 18.67 13.47
C SER A 197 3.14 18.37 13.10
N ALA A 198 3.99 19.39 13.28
CA ALA A 198 5.37 19.52 12.83
C ALA A 198 6.28 18.27 12.86
N SER A 199 6.09 17.29 13.75
CA SER A 199 6.94 16.09 13.77
C SER A 199 6.50 15.01 12.79
N PHE A 200 5.19 14.83 12.53
CA PHE A 200 4.66 13.74 11.70
C PHE A 200 5.23 12.35 12.06
N GLY A 201 5.49 12.09 13.34
CA GLY A 201 6.14 10.86 13.81
C GLY A 201 7.65 10.76 13.57
N SER A 202 8.28 11.80 13.00
CA SER A 202 9.74 11.93 12.91
C SER A 202 10.38 11.94 14.28
N ARG A 203 11.48 11.22 14.46
CA ARG A 203 12.22 11.19 15.72
C ARG A 203 13.66 11.58 15.49
N TRP A 204 14.12 12.59 16.22
CA TRP A 204 15.51 13.05 16.20
C TRP A 204 16.27 12.55 17.43
N LEU A 205 17.52 12.12 17.24
CA LEU A 205 18.43 11.70 18.30
C LEU A 205 19.82 12.32 18.06
N GLY A 206 20.27 13.20 18.95
CA GLY A 206 21.59 13.84 18.81
C GLY A 206 21.67 14.69 17.54
N THR A 207 22.71 14.49 16.71
CA THR A 207 22.95 15.30 15.50
C THR A 207 22.08 14.94 14.28
N GLY A 208 21.11 14.03 14.38
CA GLY A 208 20.30 13.62 13.21
C GLY A 208 19.03 12.81 13.52
N PRO A 209 18.22 12.48 12.49
CA PRO A 209 16.98 11.73 12.68
C PRO A 209 17.27 10.24 12.89
N ARG A 210 16.59 9.62 13.87
CA ARG A 210 16.48 8.16 13.96
C ARG A 210 15.56 7.62 12.85
N TRP A 211 14.52 8.36 12.53
CA TRP A 211 13.67 8.19 11.36
C TRP A 211 12.96 9.50 11.06
N GLN A 212 12.64 9.73 9.79
CA GLN A 212 12.07 10.97 9.30
C GLN A 212 10.78 10.70 8.51
N SER A 213 9.80 11.57 8.72
CA SER A 213 8.57 11.63 7.95
C SER A 213 8.32 13.06 7.48
N THR A 214 8.14 13.23 6.18
CA THR A 214 8.00 14.54 5.54
C THR A 214 6.82 14.57 4.57
N PRO A 215 5.58 14.35 5.04
CA PRO A 215 4.39 14.20 4.20
C PRO A 215 3.92 15.51 3.53
N THR A 216 4.73 16.56 3.57
CA THR A 216 4.31 17.92 3.19
C THR A 216 4.43 18.14 1.70
N ARG A 217 3.37 18.69 1.10
CA ARG A 217 3.37 19.07 -0.32
C ARG A 217 3.83 20.50 -0.48
N SER A 218 4.42 20.84 -1.63
CA SER A 218 4.70 22.24 -1.95
C SER A 218 3.41 23.02 -2.25
N ILE A 219 3.35 24.27 -1.77
CA ILE A 219 2.28 25.24 -2.04
C ILE A 219 2.89 26.58 -2.45
N PRO A 220 2.20 27.39 -3.29
CA PRO A 220 2.69 28.71 -3.65
C PRO A 220 2.77 29.64 -2.43
N ALA A 221 3.75 30.55 -2.46
CA ALA A 221 3.81 31.63 -1.48
C ALA A 221 2.63 32.59 -1.64
N VAL A 222 2.20 33.20 -0.53
CA VAL A 222 1.12 34.20 -0.53
C VAL A 222 1.71 35.59 -0.78
N THR A 223 1.33 36.19 -1.91
CA THR A 223 1.79 37.53 -2.31
C THR A 223 1.43 38.57 -1.26
N GLY A 224 2.40 39.38 -0.85
CA GLY A 224 2.19 40.46 0.13
C GLY A 224 2.10 40.00 1.58
N TRP A 225 2.35 38.71 1.86
CA TRP A 225 2.45 38.23 3.24
C TRP A 225 3.72 38.79 3.92
N PRO A 226 3.64 39.27 5.19
CA PRO A 226 4.73 39.98 5.85
C PRO A 226 5.95 39.11 6.20
N THR A 227 5.81 37.79 6.21
CA THR A 227 6.93 36.85 6.48
C THR A 227 7.22 35.99 5.24
N PRO A 228 8.12 36.46 4.34
CA PRO A 228 8.51 35.69 3.17
C PRO A 228 9.07 34.31 3.57
N GLY A 229 8.62 33.25 2.90
CA GLY A 229 9.06 31.89 3.17
C GLY A 229 8.39 31.17 4.35
N ALA A 230 7.51 31.85 5.12
CA ALA A 230 6.64 31.18 6.10
C ALA A 230 5.67 30.18 5.43
N PHE A 231 5.43 30.34 4.12
CA PHE A 231 4.62 29.44 3.32
C PHE A 231 5.42 28.96 2.11
N GLY A 232 5.20 27.69 1.77
CA GLY A 232 5.96 26.97 0.77
C GLY A 232 5.69 25.46 0.82
N SER A 233 5.17 24.99 1.96
CA SER A 233 4.63 23.64 2.11
C SER A 233 3.32 23.61 2.91
N ALA A 234 2.53 22.56 2.73
CA ALA A 234 1.33 22.24 3.50
C ALA A 234 1.36 20.79 3.95
N GLY A 235 0.83 20.52 5.14
CA GLY A 235 0.67 19.18 5.68
C GLY A 235 -0.22 18.26 4.85
N PRO A 236 -0.18 16.95 5.14
CA PRO A 236 -0.99 15.96 4.47
C PRO A 236 -2.47 16.16 4.78
N ASN A 237 -3.30 15.42 4.08
CA ASN A 237 -4.72 15.40 4.31
C ASN A 237 -5.04 14.72 5.67
N LEU A 238 -6.14 15.10 6.34
CA LEU A 238 -6.57 14.43 7.58
C LEU A 238 -6.79 12.94 7.32
N SER A 239 -6.40 12.09 8.27
CA SER A 239 -6.66 10.65 8.19
C SER A 239 -8.16 10.38 8.19
N ARG A 240 -8.62 9.41 7.39
CA ARG A 240 -10.05 9.06 7.36
C ARG A 240 -10.51 8.50 8.70
N ALA A 241 -9.62 7.84 9.45
CA ALA A 241 -9.89 7.35 10.80
C ALA A 241 -10.25 8.51 11.76
N HIS A 242 -9.47 9.59 11.73
CA HIS A 242 -9.71 10.76 12.57
C HIS A 242 -10.93 11.57 12.13
N LEU A 243 -11.13 11.72 10.82
CA LEU A 243 -12.36 12.32 10.30
C LEU A 243 -13.60 11.55 10.75
N HIS A 244 -13.59 10.22 10.64
CA HIS A 244 -14.72 9.39 11.07
C HIS A 244 -14.97 9.50 12.58
N ARG A 245 -13.90 9.50 13.39
CA ARG A 245 -14.03 9.63 14.84
C ARG A 245 -14.72 10.93 15.26
N GLN A 246 -14.34 12.03 14.64
CA GLN A 246 -14.83 13.36 15.02
C GLN A 246 -16.14 13.74 14.31
N LEU A 247 -16.26 13.39 13.02
CA LEU A 247 -17.37 13.76 12.14
C LEU A 247 -17.81 12.54 11.30
N PRO A 248 -18.46 11.53 11.91
CA PRO A 248 -18.88 10.32 11.19
C PRO A 248 -19.80 10.62 10.00
N ASP A 249 -20.63 11.66 10.10
CA ASP A 249 -21.51 12.12 9.01
C ASP A 249 -20.74 12.62 7.77
N ALA A 250 -19.51 13.13 7.94
CA ALA A 250 -18.64 13.49 6.82
C ALA A 250 -18.23 12.24 6.01
N MET A 251 -18.17 11.09 6.67
CA MET A 251 -17.79 9.79 6.10
C MET A 251 -18.99 8.94 5.65
N ALA A 252 -20.23 9.38 5.89
CA ALA A 252 -21.43 8.69 5.44
C ALA A 252 -21.36 8.31 3.95
N GLY A 253 -21.60 7.04 3.65
CA GLY A 253 -21.51 6.46 2.30
C GLY A 253 -20.10 6.16 1.79
N SER A 254 -19.05 6.35 2.59
CA SER A 254 -17.65 6.04 2.22
C SER A 254 -16.96 5.06 3.15
N VAL A 255 -17.73 4.44 4.03
CA VAL A 255 -17.22 3.49 5.01
C VAL A 255 -17.73 2.10 4.67
N VAL A 256 -16.84 1.12 4.76
CA VAL A 256 -17.20 -0.30 4.81
C VAL A 256 -17.00 -0.75 6.25
N GLU A 257 -18.08 -1.16 6.91
CA GLU A 257 -18.03 -1.66 8.29
C GLU A 257 -18.07 -3.18 8.31
N ARG A 258 -17.19 -3.82 9.09
CA ARG A 258 -17.10 -5.27 9.24
C ARG A 258 -16.74 -5.65 10.68
N PRO A 259 -17.24 -6.76 11.23
CA PRO A 259 -16.69 -7.29 12.47
C PRO A 259 -15.25 -7.78 12.26
N PHE A 260 -14.49 -7.93 13.34
CA PHE A 260 -13.22 -8.65 13.28
C PHE A 260 -13.44 -10.07 12.73
N PRO A 261 -12.60 -10.56 11.80
CA PRO A 261 -12.71 -11.92 11.30
C PRO A 261 -12.49 -12.92 12.45
N THR A 262 -13.47 -13.78 12.71
CA THR A 262 -13.33 -14.91 13.66
C THR A 262 -12.91 -16.18 12.95
N THR A 263 -13.38 -16.39 11.72
CA THR A 263 -12.99 -17.47 10.80
C THR A 263 -12.82 -16.91 9.40
N GLY A 264 -11.78 -17.34 8.68
CA GLY A 264 -11.50 -16.86 7.32
C GLY A 264 -10.90 -15.44 7.31
N SER A 265 -11.32 -14.63 6.33
CA SER A 265 -10.81 -13.27 6.15
C SER A 265 -11.89 -12.32 5.68
N VAL A 266 -11.69 -11.03 5.91
CA VAL A 266 -12.50 -9.94 5.35
C VAL A 266 -11.80 -9.44 4.10
N SER A 267 -12.46 -9.56 2.94
CA SER A 267 -11.99 -8.93 1.70
C SER A 267 -12.75 -7.63 1.45
N VAL A 268 -12.04 -6.57 1.07
CA VAL A 268 -12.65 -5.27 0.74
C VAL A 268 -11.87 -4.60 -0.39
N ARG A 269 -12.57 -3.85 -1.22
CA ARG A 269 -11.97 -2.95 -2.20
C ARG A 269 -12.15 -1.50 -1.72
N LEU A 270 -11.06 -0.76 -1.61
CA LEU A 270 -11.06 0.64 -1.16
C LEU A 270 -10.50 1.55 -2.25
N ARG A 271 -11.12 2.71 -2.41
CA ARG A 271 -10.62 3.79 -3.25
C ARG A 271 -9.62 4.63 -2.47
N SER A 272 -8.62 5.18 -3.15
CA SER A 272 -7.67 6.11 -2.53
C SER A 272 -8.41 7.28 -1.87
N ALA A 273 -8.15 7.48 -0.57
CA ALA A 273 -8.65 8.59 0.22
C ALA A 273 -8.00 9.92 -0.16
N SER A 274 -6.83 9.90 -0.80
CA SER A 274 -6.14 11.09 -1.30
C SER A 274 -6.84 11.70 -2.51
N ALA A 275 -7.42 10.86 -3.36
CA ALA A 275 -8.13 11.24 -4.58
C ALA A 275 -9.64 11.52 -4.37
N ASP A 276 -10.13 11.42 -3.13
CA ASP A 276 -11.53 11.65 -2.81
C ASP A 276 -11.84 13.14 -2.62
N VAL A 277 -11.86 13.87 -3.73
CA VAL A 277 -12.45 15.20 -3.79
C VAL A 277 -13.96 15.06 -3.69
N ALA A 278 -14.62 15.93 -2.92
CA ALA A 278 -16.06 15.95 -2.72
C ALA A 278 -16.84 15.84 -4.05
N ARG A 279 -17.20 14.61 -4.46
CA ARG A 279 -18.14 14.40 -5.56
C ARG A 279 -19.54 14.67 -5.03
N GLN A 280 -20.23 15.63 -5.63
CA GLN A 280 -21.68 15.70 -5.52
C GLN A 280 -22.30 14.72 -6.53
N GLY A 281 -23.15 13.81 -6.07
CA GLY A 281 -23.83 12.82 -6.91
C GLY A 281 -23.09 11.48 -7.11
N SER A 282 -23.86 10.52 -7.66
CA SER A 282 -23.54 9.09 -7.90
C SER A 282 -22.64 8.42 -6.85
N GLY A 283 -23.20 8.07 -5.69
CA GLY A 283 -22.63 7.12 -4.73
C GLY A 283 -21.21 7.43 -4.25
N ARG A 284 -21.08 7.96 -3.04
CA ARG A 284 -19.78 8.03 -2.36
C ARG A 284 -19.12 6.63 -2.39
N GLN A 285 -17.85 6.58 -2.74
CA GLN A 285 -17.09 5.33 -2.89
C GLN A 285 -16.46 4.98 -1.53
N PRO A 286 -16.22 3.69 -1.24
CA PRO A 286 -15.59 3.27 0.01
C PRO A 286 -14.12 3.72 0.04
N THR A 287 -13.75 4.54 1.02
CA THR A 287 -12.38 5.03 1.23
C THR A 287 -11.81 4.62 2.59
N LEU A 288 -12.65 4.02 3.45
CA LEU A 288 -12.28 3.60 4.80
C LEU A 288 -12.95 2.26 5.12
N LEU A 289 -12.17 1.27 5.54
CA LEU A 289 -12.66 0.07 6.21
C LEU A 289 -12.62 0.32 7.73
N ILE A 290 -13.72 0.01 8.42
CA ILE A 290 -13.78 -0.03 9.88
C ILE A 290 -14.05 -1.46 10.31
N LEU A 291 -13.18 -1.94 11.20
CA LEU A 291 -13.26 -3.25 11.80
C LEU A 291 -13.69 -3.09 13.26
N HIS A 292 -14.77 -3.77 13.61
CA HIS A 292 -15.41 -3.69 14.92
C HIS A 292 -14.96 -4.88 15.79
N PRO A 293 -14.33 -4.63 16.95
CA PRO A 293 -13.96 -5.70 17.88
C PRO A 293 -15.21 -6.35 18.50
N ALA A 294 -15.08 -7.60 18.96
CA ALA A 294 -16.16 -8.28 19.67
C ALA A 294 -16.49 -7.54 20.97
N GLY A 295 -17.78 -7.26 21.21
CA GLY A 295 -18.23 -6.55 22.41
C GLY A 295 -17.83 -5.07 22.44
N GLU A 296 -17.67 -4.44 21.27
CA GLU A 296 -17.26 -3.05 21.15
C GLU A 296 -18.07 -2.09 22.05
N PRO A 297 -17.42 -1.27 22.88
CA PRO A 297 -18.09 -0.28 23.70
C PRO A 297 -18.63 0.88 22.86
N SER A 298 -19.58 1.64 23.40
CA SER A 298 -20.15 2.82 22.72
C SER A 298 -19.13 3.92 22.40
N SER A 299 -17.96 3.91 23.07
CA SER A 299 -16.84 4.79 22.76
C SER A 299 -16.11 4.42 21.46
N GLY A 300 -16.35 3.21 20.92
CA GLY A 300 -15.65 2.67 19.75
C GLY A 300 -14.24 2.18 20.02
N LEU A 301 -13.82 2.11 21.29
CA LEU A 301 -12.49 1.63 21.67
C LEU A 301 -12.19 0.24 21.09
N GLY A 302 -10.99 0.07 20.57
CA GLY A 302 -10.51 -1.16 19.92
C GLY A 302 -10.86 -1.26 18.43
N ARG A 303 -11.60 -0.30 17.85
CA ARG A 303 -11.80 -0.26 16.38
C ARG A 303 -10.47 -0.18 15.66
N ILE A 304 -10.36 -0.93 14.56
CA ILE A 304 -9.26 -0.83 13.59
C ILE A 304 -9.79 -0.16 12.33
N TYR A 305 -9.01 0.76 11.80
CA TYR A 305 -9.31 1.56 10.62
C TYR A 305 -8.26 1.27 9.57
N VAL A 306 -8.70 0.98 8.34
CA VAL A 306 -7.79 0.77 7.21
C VAL A 306 -8.20 1.70 6.08
N GLU A 307 -7.26 2.50 5.59
CA GLU A 307 -7.43 3.38 4.44
C GLU A 307 -6.32 3.15 3.43
N PHE A 308 -6.52 3.67 2.22
CA PHE A 308 -5.54 3.64 1.14
C PHE A 308 -5.20 5.07 0.74
N ARG A 309 -3.91 5.42 0.69
CA ARG A 309 -3.45 6.76 0.32
C ARG A 309 -2.40 6.71 -0.78
N THR A 310 -2.52 7.67 -1.68
CA THR A 310 -1.61 7.90 -2.80
C THR A 310 -1.06 9.32 -2.79
N ALA A 311 0.05 9.55 -3.47
CA ALA A 311 0.72 10.86 -3.55
C ALA A 311 -0.05 11.87 -4.43
N THR A 312 -1.30 12.20 -4.07
CA THR A 312 -2.19 13.09 -4.82
C THR A 312 -2.95 14.06 -3.92
N GLY A 313 -3.39 15.19 -4.49
CA GLY A 313 -4.18 16.17 -3.75
C GLY A 313 -3.43 16.77 -2.56
N TRP A 314 -4.04 16.74 -1.37
CA TRP A 314 -3.38 17.18 -0.12
C TRP A 314 -2.27 16.24 0.32
N ASP A 315 -2.26 15.00 -0.17
CA ASP A 315 -1.22 13.99 0.11
C ASP A 315 -0.13 13.96 -0.96
N ALA A 316 -0.04 14.97 -1.84
CA ALA A 316 0.98 15.03 -2.88
C ALA A 316 2.44 15.09 -2.36
N GLY A 317 2.62 15.26 -1.04
CA GLY A 317 3.91 15.17 -0.37
C GLY A 317 4.31 13.76 0.08
N LEU A 318 3.42 12.76 -0.04
CA LEU A 318 3.76 11.37 0.29
C LEU A 318 4.84 10.85 -0.67
N ASP A 319 5.74 10.04 -0.12
CA ASP A 319 6.86 9.47 -0.86
C ASP A 319 6.44 8.19 -1.60
N PRO A 320 6.41 8.19 -2.95
CA PRO A 320 5.98 7.01 -3.68
C PRO A 320 7.00 5.86 -3.57
N VAL A 321 8.30 6.15 -3.67
CA VAL A 321 9.35 5.13 -3.90
C VAL A 321 10.54 5.21 -2.93
N GLY A 322 10.68 6.30 -2.18
CA GLY A 322 11.83 6.56 -1.34
C GLY A 322 11.72 5.97 0.06
N THR A 323 12.54 6.52 0.96
CA THR A 323 12.80 6.02 2.30
C THR A 323 12.10 6.81 3.40
N ASP A 324 11.31 7.83 3.04
CA ASP A 324 10.50 8.58 4.00
C ASP A 324 9.48 7.63 4.66
N LEU A 325 9.10 7.86 5.90
CA LEU A 325 8.07 7.04 6.56
C LEU A 325 6.66 7.28 6.01
N SER A 326 6.41 8.46 5.47
CA SER A 326 5.12 8.84 4.89
C SER A 326 4.98 8.40 3.44
N ARG A 327 5.03 7.08 3.22
CA ARG A 327 4.94 6.48 1.88
C ARG A 327 3.51 6.31 1.43
N GLU A 328 3.28 6.33 0.12
CA GLU A 328 2.00 5.88 -0.42
C GLU A 328 1.76 4.39 -0.14
N GLY A 329 0.53 4.04 0.20
CA GLY A 329 0.23 2.69 0.66
C GLY A 329 -1.07 2.57 1.46
N VAL A 330 -1.22 1.41 2.06
CA VAL A 330 -2.37 1.04 2.89
C VAL A 330 -1.99 1.21 4.34
N LEU A 331 -2.72 2.06 5.04
CA LEU A 331 -2.37 2.52 6.37
C LEU A 331 -3.43 2.06 7.37
N VAL A 332 -2.94 1.73 8.56
CA VAL A 332 -3.75 1.19 9.63
C VAL A 332 -3.73 2.13 10.82
N HIS A 333 -4.91 2.43 11.34
CA HIS A 333 -5.08 3.12 12.61
C HIS A 333 -5.91 2.29 13.58
N SER A 334 -5.82 2.62 14.85
CA SER A 334 -6.67 2.05 15.92
C SER A 334 -7.26 3.17 16.77
N LEU A 335 -8.46 2.98 17.31
CA LEU A 335 -8.98 3.86 18.36
C LEU A 335 -8.64 3.25 19.72
N THR A 336 -7.76 3.90 20.47
CA THR A 336 -7.25 3.33 21.74
C THR A 336 -7.33 4.35 22.85
N ASP A 337 -7.49 3.87 24.07
CA ASP A 337 -7.59 4.72 25.24
C ASP A 337 -6.22 5.27 25.65
N VAL A 338 -6.17 6.57 25.94
CA VAL A 338 -5.02 7.25 26.52
C VAL A 338 -5.36 7.63 27.96
N PRO A 339 -4.62 7.12 28.96
CA PRO A 339 -4.93 7.40 30.37
C PRO A 339 -5.06 8.89 30.66
N GLY A 340 -6.17 9.28 31.30
CA GLY A 340 -6.46 10.68 31.66
C GLY A 340 -6.97 11.57 30.51
N THR A 341 -6.89 11.10 29.27
CA THR A 341 -7.23 11.86 28.06
C THR A 341 -8.41 11.25 27.31
N GLY A 342 -8.55 9.91 27.34
CA GLY A 342 -9.60 9.16 26.67
C GLY A 342 -9.19 8.61 25.29
N PRO A 343 -10.16 8.14 24.48
CA PRO A 343 -9.89 7.52 23.19
C PRO A 343 -9.21 8.44 22.18
N ARG A 344 -8.11 7.99 21.56
CA ARG A 344 -7.36 8.70 20.52
C ARG A 344 -7.09 7.80 19.32
N ILE A 345 -7.02 8.43 18.14
CA ILE A 345 -6.60 7.75 16.92
C ILE A 345 -5.10 7.54 16.96
N TRP A 346 -4.71 6.27 16.86
CA TRP A 346 -3.32 5.81 16.90
C TRP A 346 -2.93 5.22 15.55
N TYR A 347 -1.89 5.75 14.91
CA TYR A 347 -1.23 5.11 13.77
C TYR A 347 -0.60 3.77 14.18
N ARG A 348 -0.82 2.73 13.37
CA ARG A 348 -0.41 1.34 13.64
C ARG A 348 0.41 0.71 12.52
N GLY A 349 0.69 1.43 11.44
CA GLY A 349 1.52 0.93 10.36
C GLY A 349 1.02 1.29 8.98
N VAL A 350 1.87 0.98 8.00
CA VAL A 350 1.61 1.14 6.58
C VAL A 350 2.20 -0.06 5.84
N VAL A 351 1.49 -0.52 4.80
CA VAL A 351 2.01 -1.38 3.74
C VAL A 351 2.29 -0.48 2.55
N PRO A 352 3.57 -0.11 2.28
CA PRO A 352 3.90 0.75 1.15
C PRO A 352 3.64 0.04 -0.18
N LEU A 353 3.22 0.78 -1.22
CA LEU A 353 2.97 0.18 -2.54
C LEU A 353 4.24 -0.37 -3.20
N ASN A 354 5.37 0.31 -2.99
CA ASN A 354 6.67 -0.07 -3.55
C ASN A 354 7.49 -0.85 -2.51
N SER A 355 6.88 -1.89 -1.95
CA SER A 355 7.48 -2.81 -0.98
C SER A 355 7.31 -4.23 -1.47
N ILE A 356 8.32 -5.08 -1.27
CA ILE A 356 8.16 -6.52 -1.44
C ILE A 356 7.29 -7.13 -0.34
N ASP A 357 7.12 -6.43 0.77
CA ASP A 357 6.22 -6.80 1.86
C ASP A 357 4.81 -6.28 1.59
N THR A 358 3.84 -7.19 1.57
CA THR A 358 2.46 -6.87 1.17
C THR A 358 1.49 -6.88 2.34
N ASP A 359 1.96 -7.11 3.57
CA ASP A 359 1.12 -7.09 4.75
C ASP A 359 1.68 -6.27 5.91
N VAL A 360 0.83 -6.00 6.89
CA VAL A 360 1.21 -5.38 8.15
C VAL A 360 0.43 -6.02 9.29
N ALA A 361 1.17 -6.46 10.32
CA ALA A 361 0.58 -6.90 11.58
C ALA A 361 0.18 -5.67 12.41
N VAL A 362 -1.05 -5.65 12.90
CA VAL A 362 -1.61 -4.50 13.60
C VAL A 362 -1.25 -4.57 15.08
N ASP A 363 -0.29 -3.75 15.54
CA ASP A 363 0.31 -3.72 16.90
C ASP A 363 -0.67 -3.73 18.10
N SER A 364 -1.96 -3.42 17.90
CA SER A 364 -3.00 -3.41 18.95
C SER A 364 -3.99 -4.58 18.89
N SER A 365 -3.81 -5.51 17.94
CA SER A 365 -4.74 -6.61 17.72
C SER A 365 -4.02 -7.83 17.15
N ASN A 366 -4.74 -8.94 16.97
CA ASN A 366 -4.22 -10.11 16.27
C ASN A 366 -4.47 -10.05 14.75
N LEU A 367 -4.80 -8.87 14.21
CA LEU A 367 -5.14 -8.73 12.80
C LEU A 367 -3.91 -8.50 11.94
N THR A 368 -3.97 -9.03 10.73
CA THR A 368 -3.02 -8.73 9.65
C THR A 368 -3.80 -8.17 8.47
N VAL A 369 -3.33 -7.04 7.93
CA VAL A 369 -3.88 -6.39 6.75
C VAL A 369 -2.94 -6.65 5.58
N THR A 370 -3.45 -7.23 4.48
CA THR A 370 -2.68 -7.61 3.31
C THR A 370 -3.22 -6.94 2.05
N ILE A 371 -2.33 -6.39 1.23
CA ILE A 371 -2.63 -5.93 -0.13
C ILE A 371 -2.72 -7.15 -1.04
N VAL A 372 -3.86 -7.33 -1.71
CA VAL A 372 -4.08 -8.40 -2.67
C VAL A 372 -3.84 -7.92 -4.11
N GLY A 373 -4.18 -6.67 -4.39
CA GLY A 373 -3.99 -6.07 -5.70
C GLY A 373 -4.22 -4.57 -5.66
N VAL A 374 -3.61 -3.86 -6.61
CA VAL A 374 -3.72 -2.41 -6.77
C VAL A 374 -3.99 -2.14 -8.24
N ASP A 375 -4.95 -1.27 -8.55
CA ASP A 375 -5.18 -0.85 -9.93
C ASP A 375 -3.95 -0.09 -10.45
N VAL A 376 -3.65 -0.20 -11.75
CA VAL A 376 -2.46 0.41 -12.37
C VAL A 376 -2.40 1.93 -12.20
N ASP A 377 -3.55 2.59 -12.10
CA ASP A 377 -3.64 4.04 -11.87
C ASP A 377 -3.66 4.43 -10.37
N HIS A 378 -3.46 3.45 -9.48
CA HIS A 378 -3.50 3.57 -8.02
C HIS A 378 -4.81 4.17 -7.50
N THR A 379 -5.91 4.05 -8.25
CA THR A 379 -7.21 4.58 -7.77
C THR A 379 -7.86 3.65 -6.77
N TRP A 380 -7.62 2.34 -6.87
CA TRP A 380 -8.20 1.30 -6.04
C TRP A 380 -7.18 0.32 -5.51
N VAL A 381 -7.47 -0.22 -4.33
CA VAL A 381 -6.76 -1.34 -3.74
C VAL A 381 -7.76 -2.42 -3.30
N ASP A 382 -7.42 -3.67 -3.58
CA ASP A 382 -8.08 -4.85 -3.04
C ASP A 382 -7.29 -5.34 -1.82
N LEU A 383 -7.99 -5.47 -0.69
CA LEU A 383 -7.41 -5.80 0.61
C LEU A 383 -8.00 -7.10 1.15
N ARG A 384 -7.20 -7.79 1.95
CA ARG A 384 -7.63 -8.89 2.80
C ARG A 384 -7.20 -8.62 4.23
N VAL A 385 -8.10 -8.84 5.18
CA VAL A 385 -7.80 -8.78 6.61
C VAL A 385 -8.05 -10.14 7.24
N SER A 386 -7.04 -10.72 7.86
CA SER A 386 -7.11 -12.00 8.57
C SER A 386 -6.90 -11.84 10.06
N ASN A 387 -7.33 -12.84 10.83
CA ASN A 387 -7.06 -12.95 12.26
C ASN A 387 -5.98 -14.01 12.47
N GLY A 388 -4.89 -13.61 13.10
CA GLY A 388 -3.67 -14.38 13.25
C GLY A 388 -2.52 -13.79 12.45
N PRO A 389 -1.27 -14.03 12.89
CA PRO A 389 -0.11 -13.66 12.12
C PRO A 389 -0.13 -14.39 10.77
N ALA A 390 0.31 -13.71 9.72
CA ALA A 390 0.42 -14.36 8.43
C ALA A 390 1.64 -15.29 8.38
N ASN A 391 1.48 -16.41 7.68
CA ASN A 391 2.58 -17.35 7.48
C ASN A 391 3.58 -16.76 6.48
N ARG A 392 4.87 -16.80 6.84
CA ARG A 392 5.97 -16.37 5.98
C ARG A 392 5.90 -17.06 4.63
N THR A 393 5.60 -16.28 3.60
CA THR A 393 5.45 -16.75 2.24
C THR A 393 6.20 -15.81 1.31
N VAL A 394 6.92 -16.37 0.35
CA VAL A 394 7.58 -15.62 -0.73
C VAL A 394 6.99 -16.11 -2.04
N THR A 395 6.39 -15.19 -2.78
CA THR A 395 5.83 -15.45 -4.10
C THR A 395 6.75 -14.83 -5.14
N VAL A 396 7.16 -15.65 -6.11
CA VAL A 396 7.90 -15.19 -7.28
C VAL A 396 7.01 -15.35 -8.50
N ALA A 397 6.86 -14.30 -9.29
CA ALA A 397 6.02 -14.30 -10.49
C ALA A 397 6.77 -13.73 -11.70
N SER A 398 6.49 -14.26 -12.89
CA SER A 398 6.96 -13.68 -14.15
C SER A 398 6.06 -12.49 -14.50
N ARG A 399 6.66 -11.31 -14.69
CA ARG A 399 5.98 -10.07 -15.07
C ARG A 399 6.05 -9.81 -16.57
N LEU A 400 7.19 -10.12 -17.18
CA LEU A 400 7.43 -9.92 -18.59
C LEU A 400 8.26 -11.09 -19.10
N ARG A 401 7.86 -11.63 -20.25
CA ARG A 401 8.68 -12.56 -21.01
C ARG A 401 8.69 -12.14 -22.48
N ASN A 402 9.88 -12.08 -23.05
CA ASN A 402 10.10 -11.74 -24.46
C ASN A 402 11.12 -12.71 -25.09
N GLU A 403 10.91 -13.04 -26.35
CA GLU A 403 11.78 -13.93 -27.13
C GLU A 403 12.33 -13.16 -28.33
N ASP A 404 13.56 -12.67 -28.22
CA ASP A 404 14.20 -11.87 -29.27
C ASP A 404 14.84 -12.78 -30.31
N THR A 405 14.45 -12.62 -31.57
CA THR A 405 15.03 -13.38 -32.69
C THR A 405 16.35 -12.75 -33.12
N LEU A 406 17.44 -13.49 -33.03
CA LEU A 406 18.80 -12.99 -33.31
C LEU A 406 19.25 -13.27 -34.74
N GLY A 407 18.71 -14.30 -35.38
CA GLY A 407 19.05 -14.67 -36.75
C GLY A 407 18.75 -16.14 -37.10
N VAL A 408 19.00 -16.49 -38.35
CA VAL A 408 18.82 -17.86 -38.87
C VAL A 408 19.93 -18.78 -38.37
N VAL A 409 19.53 -19.98 -37.95
CA VAL A 409 20.42 -21.12 -37.72
C VAL A 409 20.33 -22.03 -38.94
N GLY A 410 21.43 -22.18 -39.67
CA GLY A 410 21.47 -23.01 -40.88
C GLY A 410 20.96 -22.28 -42.12
N THR A 411 20.05 -22.90 -42.87
CA THR A 411 19.56 -22.38 -44.16
C THR A 411 18.13 -21.87 -44.04
N GLU A 412 17.90 -20.64 -44.49
CA GLU A 412 16.56 -20.08 -44.66
C GLU A 412 16.06 -20.41 -46.06
N THR A 413 14.81 -20.85 -46.14
CA THR A 413 14.11 -21.12 -47.41
C THR A 413 12.99 -20.12 -47.61
N THR A 414 12.63 -19.86 -48.87
CA THR A 414 11.47 -19.06 -49.20
C THR A 414 10.38 -19.97 -49.77
N GLU A 415 9.16 -19.77 -49.29
CA GLU A 415 7.97 -20.44 -49.79
C GLU A 415 6.87 -19.42 -50.11
N GLN A 416 5.89 -19.85 -50.90
CA GLN A 416 4.74 -19.05 -51.26
C GLN A 416 3.56 -19.48 -50.41
N THR A 417 2.94 -18.52 -49.72
CA THR A 417 1.67 -18.78 -49.03
C THR A 417 0.58 -19.14 -50.05
N PRO A 418 -0.51 -19.81 -49.64
CA PRO A 418 -1.66 -20.08 -50.51
C PRO A 418 -2.36 -18.84 -51.09
N CYS A 419 -1.95 -17.64 -50.68
CA CYS A 419 -2.45 -16.35 -51.14
C CYS A 419 -1.47 -15.61 -52.06
N GLY A 420 -0.29 -16.18 -52.35
CA GLY A 420 0.71 -15.64 -53.26
C GLY A 420 1.80 -14.79 -52.62
N ASP A 421 1.77 -14.61 -51.30
CA ASP A 421 2.83 -13.88 -50.59
C ASP A 421 4.07 -14.76 -50.42
N THR A 422 5.25 -14.24 -50.76
CA THR A 422 6.53 -14.90 -50.44
C THR A 422 6.84 -14.72 -48.95
N VAL A 423 7.11 -15.81 -48.26
CA VAL A 423 7.45 -15.85 -46.84
C VAL A 423 8.71 -16.67 -46.62
N ARG A 424 9.51 -16.29 -45.62
CA ARG A 424 10.72 -17.01 -45.24
C ARG A 424 10.41 -18.04 -44.16
N ARG A 425 11.00 -19.23 -44.29
CA ARG A 425 10.88 -20.34 -43.35
C ARG A 425 12.26 -20.92 -43.05
N GLY A 426 12.53 -21.14 -41.76
CA GLY A 426 13.82 -21.64 -41.29
C GLY A 426 13.82 -21.95 -39.80
N THR A 427 15.00 -22.27 -39.29
CA THR A 427 15.26 -22.30 -37.85
C THR A 427 15.86 -20.96 -37.44
N TYR A 428 15.35 -20.34 -36.38
CA TYR A 428 15.78 -19.04 -35.91
C TYR A 428 16.25 -19.14 -34.46
N ALA A 429 17.45 -18.62 -34.17
CA ALA A 429 17.97 -18.52 -32.82
C ALA A 429 17.24 -17.40 -32.08
N THR A 430 16.90 -17.67 -30.82
CA THR A 430 16.27 -16.72 -29.91
C THR A 430 17.13 -16.48 -28.66
N SER A 431 16.95 -15.31 -28.07
CA SER A 431 17.38 -14.97 -26.72
C SER A 431 16.13 -14.64 -25.90
N THR A 432 15.99 -15.31 -24.75
CA THR A 432 14.85 -15.13 -23.86
C THR A 432 15.20 -14.08 -22.82
N LEU A 433 14.39 -13.02 -22.75
CA LEU A 433 14.37 -12.06 -21.64
C LEU A 433 13.15 -12.34 -20.76
N GLU A 434 13.37 -12.59 -19.48
CA GLU A 434 12.28 -12.74 -18.51
C GLU A 434 12.53 -11.89 -17.26
N ILE A 435 11.50 -11.19 -16.79
CA ILE A 435 11.55 -10.37 -15.57
C ILE A 435 10.68 -11.00 -14.50
N PHE A 436 11.29 -11.30 -13.37
CA PHE A 436 10.66 -11.87 -12.19
C PHE A 436 10.45 -10.81 -11.10
N THR A 437 9.27 -10.80 -10.50
CA THR A 437 8.91 -9.98 -9.34
C THR A 437 8.86 -10.84 -8.09
N VAL A 438 9.08 -10.22 -6.94
CA VAL A 438 8.94 -10.86 -5.63
C VAL A 438 7.90 -10.11 -4.79
N SER A 439 7.02 -10.85 -4.15
CA SER A 439 6.15 -10.33 -3.10
C SER A 439 6.12 -11.29 -1.91
N THR A 440 5.88 -10.75 -0.72
CA THR A 440 5.98 -11.47 0.53
C THR A 440 4.82 -11.15 1.46
N VAL A 441 4.51 -12.13 2.29
CA VAL A 441 3.48 -12.05 3.33
C VAL A 441 4.04 -12.67 4.62
N GLY A 442 3.72 -12.09 5.78
CA GLY A 442 4.25 -12.53 7.07
C GLY A 442 5.70 -12.09 7.29
N PHE A 443 6.16 -11.16 6.47
CA PHE A 443 7.41 -10.43 6.64
C PHE A 443 7.08 -9.03 7.19
N GLY A 444 8.13 -8.30 7.57
CA GLY A 444 7.96 -6.96 8.12
C GLY A 444 7.41 -6.95 9.55
N GLY A 445 7.62 -5.81 10.22
CA GLY A 445 7.25 -5.64 11.62
C GLY A 445 5.81 -5.19 11.86
N ILE A 446 5.52 -4.83 13.11
CA ILE A 446 4.25 -4.29 13.60
C ILE A 446 3.92 -2.86 13.08
N GLY A 447 4.35 -2.52 11.87
CA GLY A 447 4.13 -1.18 11.29
C GLY A 447 4.99 -0.06 11.85
N GLN A 448 6.09 -0.39 12.56
CA GLN A 448 7.02 0.58 13.14
C GLN A 448 8.32 0.70 12.32
N PRO A 449 8.90 1.90 12.18
CA PRO A 449 10.16 2.15 11.44
C PRO A 449 11.37 1.36 11.94
N ALA A 450 11.36 0.96 13.21
CA ALA A 450 12.46 0.23 13.82
C ALA A 450 12.53 -1.24 13.34
N ALA A 451 11.49 -1.74 12.68
CA ALA A 451 11.50 -3.04 12.05
C ALA A 451 12.33 -2.98 10.75
N THR A 452 13.33 -3.85 10.66
CA THR A 452 14.15 -4.05 9.46
C THR A 452 13.24 -4.44 8.30
N ALA A 453 13.27 -3.64 7.23
CA ALA A 453 12.59 -3.98 5.99
C ALA A 453 13.14 -5.31 5.45
N PRO A 454 12.29 -6.18 4.88
CA PRO A 454 12.76 -7.43 4.32
C PRO A 454 13.69 -7.18 3.12
N THR A 455 14.70 -8.02 2.98
CA THR A 455 15.66 -8.00 1.88
C THR A 455 15.54 -9.29 1.07
N ALA A 456 15.64 -9.19 -0.25
CA ALA A 456 15.58 -10.32 -1.15
C ALA A 456 16.93 -10.59 -1.82
N THR A 457 17.27 -11.86 -1.99
CA THR A 457 18.44 -12.33 -2.73
C THR A 457 18.04 -13.44 -3.69
N TRP A 458 18.75 -13.55 -4.81
CA TRP A 458 18.41 -14.48 -5.88
C TRP A 458 19.50 -15.52 -6.11
N THR A 459 19.09 -16.73 -6.48
CA THR A 459 19.97 -17.74 -7.09
C THR A 459 19.33 -18.30 -8.35
N VAL A 460 20.15 -18.59 -9.37
CA VAL A 460 19.71 -19.17 -10.65
C VAL A 460 20.53 -20.42 -10.92
N GLY A 461 19.85 -21.57 -11.05
CA GLY A 461 20.52 -22.88 -11.15
C GLY A 461 21.42 -23.19 -9.94
N GLY A 462 21.07 -22.67 -8.76
CA GLY A 462 21.86 -22.79 -7.53
C GLY A 462 23.05 -21.82 -7.42
N VAL A 463 23.26 -20.94 -8.41
CA VAL A 463 24.36 -19.96 -8.39
C VAL A 463 23.84 -18.60 -7.91
N PRO A 464 24.50 -17.95 -6.91
CA PRO A 464 24.09 -16.63 -6.43
C PRO A 464 24.14 -15.55 -7.52
N VAL A 465 23.09 -14.76 -7.60
CA VAL A 465 23.02 -13.59 -8.50
C VAL A 465 23.68 -12.40 -7.81
N PRO A 466 24.61 -11.69 -8.47
CA PRO A 466 25.20 -10.47 -7.93
C PRO A 466 24.16 -9.34 -7.82
N THR A 467 24.40 -8.38 -6.93
CA THR A 467 23.57 -7.17 -6.85
C THR A 467 23.75 -6.29 -8.08
N GLY A 468 22.67 -5.72 -8.61
CA GLY A 468 22.71 -4.86 -9.79
C GLY A 468 22.85 -5.65 -11.09
N ASN A 469 23.66 -5.16 -12.03
CA ASN A 469 23.89 -5.83 -13.31
C ASN A 469 25.07 -6.78 -13.21
N GLY A 470 24.94 -7.98 -13.77
CA GLY A 470 26.01 -8.95 -13.78
C GLY A 470 25.72 -10.15 -14.68
N VAL A 471 26.57 -11.17 -14.58
CA VAL A 471 26.45 -12.40 -15.36
C VAL A 471 26.59 -13.59 -14.42
N VAL A 472 25.68 -14.56 -14.53
CA VAL A 472 25.68 -15.80 -13.74
C VAL A 472 26.01 -16.98 -14.64
N GLN A 473 26.93 -17.84 -14.19
CA GLN A 473 27.30 -19.06 -14.91
C GLN A 473 26.37 -20.20 -14.50
N VAL A 474 25.27 -20.37 -15.22
CA VAL A 474 24.21 -21.32 -14.87
C VAL A 474 24.59 -22.73 -15.34
N PRO A 475 24.67 -23.72 -14.45
CA PRO A 475 24.95 -25.10 -14.83
C PRO A 475 23.70 -25.74 -15.46
N PHE A 476 23.87 -26.39 -16.61
CA PHE A 476 22.83 -27.13 -17.30
C PHE A 476 23.44 -28.27 -18.14
N ASP A 477 22.94 -29.49 -17.92
CA ASP A 477 23.36 -30.72 -18.62
C ASP A 477 24.88 -30.91 -18.73
N GLY A 478 25.60 -30.71 -17.62
CA GLY A 478 27.05 -30.85 -17.55
C GLY A 478 27.87 -29.71 -18.18
N SER A 479 27.21 -28.68 -18.71
CA SER A 479 27.82 -27.45 -19.24
C SER A 479 27.42 -26.23 -18.39
N THR A 480 28.07 -25.08 -18.63
CA THR A 480 27.73 -23.81 -17.97
C THR A 480 27.43 -22.75 -19.01
N PHE A 481 26.35 -21.99 -18.82
CA PHE A 481 25.92 -20.94 -19.73
C PHE A 481 25.89 -19.59 -19.01
N ALA A 482 26.42 -18.56 -19.66
CA ALA A 482 26.43 -17.20 -19.15
C ALA A 482 25.04 -16.56 -19.31
N VAL A 483 24.29 -16.37 -18.23
CA VAL A 483 23.00 -15.66 -18.25
C VAL A 483 23.23 -14.25 -17.72
N ASP A 484 22.85 -13.25 -18.50
CA ASP A 484 22.91 -11.86 -18.05
C ASP A 484 21.80 -11.62 -17.03
N THR A 485 22.11 -10.86 -15.98
CA THR A 485 21.24 -10.61 -14.84
C THR A 485 21.16 -9.13 -14.52
N THR A 486 19.99 -8.67 -14.13
CA THR A 486 19.75 -7.34 -13.57
C THR A 486 18.91 -7.47 -12.31
N VAL A 487 19.29 -6.76 -11.25
CA VAL A 487 18.51 -6.68 -10.01
C VAL A 487 18.22 -5.24 -9.66
N ASP A 488 16.94 -4.88 -9.58
CA ASP A 488 16.53 -3.55 -9.13
C ASP A 488 16.80 -3.39 -7.61
N PRO A 489 17.50 -2.33 -7.18
CA PRO A 489 17.92 -2.20 -5.78
C PRO A 489 16.80 -1.83 -4.81
N VAL A 490 15.61 -1.45 -5.30
CA VAL A 490 14.47 -1.00 -4.48
C VAL A 490 13.39 -2.08 -4.44
N THR A 491 13.00 -2.58 -5.62
CA THR A 491 11.92 -3.56 -5.80
C THR A 491 12.42 -5.00 -5.77
N PHE A 492 13.73 -5.21 -5.89
CA PHE A 492 14.36 -6.53 -5.99
C PHE A 492 13.89 -7.35 -7.21
N GLU A 493 13.29 -6.72 -8.22
CA GLU A 493 12.97 -7.37 -9.49
C GLU A 493 14.22 -7.95 -10.13
N LEU A 494 14.15 -9.20 -10.61
CA LEU A 494 15.23 -9.91 -11.29
C LEU A 494 14.93 -10.02 -12.79
N GLY A 495 15.75 -9.40 -13.63
CA GLY A 495 15.80 -9.66 -15.06
C GLY A 495 16.83 -10.74 -15.39
N LEU A 496 16.44 -11.72 -16.21
CA LEU A 496 17.33 -12.73 -16.78
C LEU A 496 17.29 -12.67 -18.31
N THR A 497 18.45 -12.62 -18.94
CA THR A 497 18.58 -12.70 -20.40
C THR A 497 19.48 -13.87 -20.78
N SER A 498 18.92 -14.81 -21.56
CA SER A 498 19.69 -15.97 -22.03
C SER A 498 20.64 -15.59 -23.16
N PRO A 499 21.74 -16.32 -23.35
CA PRO A 499 22.46 -16.29 -24.62
C PRO A 499 21.55 -16.67 -25.77
N GLY A 500 21.87 -16.11 -26.93
CA GLY A 500 21.27 -16.50 -28.20
C GLY A 500 21.52 -17.95 -28.57
N GLY A 501 20.49 -18.67 -29.01
CA GLY A 501 20.67 -20.01 -29.55
C GLY A 501 20.75 -21.12 -28.51
N ILE A 502 20.58 -20.82 -27.22
CA ILE A 502 20.77 -21.76 -26.12
C ILE A 502 19.44 -22.13 -25.47
N ARG A 503 19.17 -23.44 -25.41
CA ARG A 503 18.10 -24.01 -24.58
C ARG A 503 18.60 -24.26 -23.17
N LEU A 504 17.96 -23.62 -22.21
CA LEU A 504 18.37 -23.65 -20.81
C LEU A 504 17.13 -23.66 -19.93
N GLY A 505 17.06 -24.61 -19.00
CA GLY A 505 16.08 -24.58 -17.92
C GLY A 505 16.78 -24.46 -16.58
N ALA A 506 16.46 -23.44 -15.80
CA ALA A 506 17.12 -23.17 -14.51
C ALA A 506 16.11 -22.81 -13.42
N ASP A 507 16.28 -23.39 -12.24
CA ASP A 507 15.51 -23.00 -11.06
C ASP A 507 15.90 -21.59 -10.63
N VAL A 508 14.90 -20.74 -10.44
CA VAL A 508 15.06 -19.38 -9.94
C VAL A 508 14.51 -19.35 -8.52
N VAL A 509 15.39 -19.14 -7.55
CA VAL A 509 15.05 -19.14 -6.13
C VAL A 509 15.29 -17.75 -5.56
N CYS A 510 14.23 -17.16 -5.00
CA CYS A 510 14.31 -15.96 -4.20
C CYS A 510 14.36 -16.35 -2.72
N THR A 511 15.34 -15.85 -1.97
CA THR A 511 15.38 -15.94 -0.50
C THR A 511 15.13 -14.57 0.07
N VAL A 512 14.07 -14.44 0.89
CA VAL A 512 13.74 -13.20 1.59
C VAL A 512 14.01 -13.35 3.07
N THR A 513 14.64 -12.34 3.66
CA THR A 513 15.06 -12.32 5.06
C THR A 513 14.67 -11.03 5.76
N ASP A 514 14.25 -11.12 7.03
CA ASP A 514 14.13 -10.00 7.96
C ASP A 514 14.73 -10.39 9.33
N GLN A 515 14.56 -9.54 10.35
CA GLN A 515 15.06 -9.77 11.72
C GLN A 515 14.49 -11.01 12.45
N SER A 516 13.39 -11.56 11.94
CA SER A 516 12.59 -12.62 12.55
C SER A 516 12.66 -13.93 11.78
N GLY A 517 13.25 -13.95 10.58
CA GLY A 517 13.53 -15.20 9.87
C GLY A 517 13.71 -15.04 8.37
N ALA A 518 13.66 -16.19 7.69
CA ALA A 518 13.82 -16.31 6.25
C ALA A 518 12.74 -17.22 5.67
N ALA A 519 12.34 -16.97 4.42
CA ALA A 519 11.62 -17.95 3.61
C ALA A 519 12.05 -17.85 2.14
N ILE A 520 11.68 -18.84 1.35
CA ILE A 520 12.07 -18.95 -0.05
C ILE A 520 10.84 -19.03 -0.96
N GLY A 521 10.94 -18.41 -2.12
CA GLY A 521 10.02 -18.55 -3.24
C GLY A 521 10.78 -19.10 -4.43
N GLN A 522 10.14 -19.96 -5.22
CA GLN A 522 10.80 -20.65 -6.33
C GLN A 522 9.93 -20.60 -7.57
N THR A 523 10.58 -20.45 -8.72
CA THR A 523 10.01 -20.57 -10.06
C THR A 523 11.08 -21.12 -11.01
N ARG A 524 10.82 -21.12 -12.31
CA ARG A 524 11.76 -21.61 -13.32
C ARG A 524 11.91 -20.60 -14.45
N PHE A 525 13.16 -20.44 -14.90
CA PHE A 525 13.50 -19.75 -16.13
C PHE A 525 13.73 -20.78 -17.22
N GLU A 526 13.07 -20.61 -18.36
CA GLU A 526 13.12 -21.53 -19.49
C GLU A 526 13.45 -20.76 -20.77
N ALA A 527 14.68 -20.84 -21.23
CA ALA A 527 15.10 -20.24 -22.48
C ALA A 527 14.80 -21.17 -23.67
N GLU A 528 14.09 -20.66 -24.68
CA GLU A 528 13.70 -21.46 -25.86
C GLU A 528 14.88 -21.77 -26.78
N GLY A 529 15.85 -20.85 -26.85
CA GLY A 529 17.07 -20.93 -27.64
C GLY A 529 16.87 -20.84 -29.16
N TRP A 530 15.87 -21.54 -29.71
CA TRP A 530 15.50 -21.47 -31.12
C TRP A 530 14.08 -21.99 -31.36
N PHE A 531 13.46 -21.50 -32.44
CA PHE A 531 12.22 -22.02 -33.00
C PHE A 531 12.38 -22.38 -34.48
N GLU A 532 11.55 -23.30 -34.97
CA GLU A 532 11.44 -23.63 -36.39
C GLU A 532 10.10 -23.12 -36.91
N GLY A 533 10.09 -22.34 -37.99
CA GLY A 533 8.86 -21.74 -38.47
C GLY A 533 9.08 -20.62 -39.48
N TYR A 534 8.10 -19.73 -39.55
CA TYR A 534 8.16 -18.54 -40.39
C TYR A 534 9.01 -17.46 -39.73
N ASN A 535 9.73 -16.68 -40.54
CA ASN A 535 10.41 -15.47 -40.07
C ASN A 535 9.40 -14.55 -39.38
N GLY A 536 9.78 -13.97 -38.23
CA GLY A 536 8.91 -13.08 -37.45
C GLY A 536 8.33 -11.92 -38.26
N ASP A 537 9.11 -11.35 -39.19
CA ASP A 537 8.64 -10.23 -40.04
C ASP A 537 7.60 -10.67 -41.09
N ASP A 538 7.60 -11.96 -41.46
CA ASP A 538 6.68 -12.52 -42.45
C ASP A 538 5.42 -13.11 -41.79
N PHE A 539 5.43 -13.30 -40.47
CA PHE A 539 4.31 -13.85 -39.71
C PHE A 539 2.98 -13.10 -39.94
N PRO A 540 2.94 -11.74 -40.00
CA PRO A 540 1.70 -11.02 -40.32
C PRO A 540 1.12 -11.38 -41.70
N LYS A 541 1.97 -11.66 -42.70
CA LYS A 541 1.52 -12.07 -44.05
C LYS A 541 0.91 -13.46 -44.01
N VAL A 542 1.54 -14.39 -43.27
CA VAL A 542 1.04 -15.76 -43.09
C VAL A 542 -0.34 -15.74 -42.42
N VAL A 543 -0.48 -15.04 -41.30
CA VAL A 543 -1.74 -14.91 -40.56
C VAL A 543 -2.83 -14.26 -41.42
N ALA A 544 -2.51 -13.20 -42.16
CA ALA A 544 -3.46 -12.54 -43.05
C ALA A 544 -3.95 -13.48 -44.17
N CYS A 545 -3.05 -14.28 -44.75
CA CYS A 545 -3.42 -15.26 -45.75
C CYS A 545 -4.33 -16.37 -45.19
N TRP A 546 -3.98 -16.94 -44.05
CA TRP A 546 -4.78 -17.98 -43.39
C TRP A 546 -6.17 -17.46 -42.99
N THR A 547 -6.25 -16.25 -42.44
CA THR A 547 -7.52 -15.59 -42.10
C THR A 547 -8.41 -15.43 -43.33
N ARG A 548 -7.85 -15.06 -44.48
CA ARG A 548 -8.59 -14.94 -45.74
C ARG A 548 -9.10 -16.30 -46.23
N ARG A 549 -8.25 -17.33 -46.21
CA ARG A 549 -8.61 -18.68 -46.63
C ARG A 549 -9.68 -19.32 -45.74
N ILE A 550 -9.63 -19.10 -44.43
CA ILE A 550 -10.65 -19.58 -43.49
C ILE A 550 -12.00 -18.90 -43.79
N LYS A 551 -12.00 -17.58 -44.04
CA LYS A 551 -13.22 -16.86 -44.47
C LYS A 551 -13.77 -17.38 -45.81
N ASP A 552 -12.91 -17.74 -46.76
CA ASP A 552 -13.33 -18.30 -48.05
C ASP A 552 -13.90 -19.73 -47.92
N LEU A 553 -13.46 -20.49 -46.91
CA LEU A 553 -14.00 -21.82 -46.58
C LEU A 553 -15.36 -21.74 -45.90
N ASP A 554 -15.66 -20.64 -45.19
CA ASP A 554 -16.93 -20.41 -44.49
C ASP A 554 -18.07 -19.94 -45.42
N ILE A 555 -17.81 -19.77 -46.73
CA ILE A 555 -18.82 -19.41 -47.74
C ILE A 555 -19.02 -20.57 -48.73
N ARG A 556 -19.33 -21.78 -48.26
CA ARG A 556 -19.99 -22.84 -49.09
C ARG A 556 -20.90 -23.79 -48.30
N VAL A 557 -21.46 -23.38 -47.16
CA VAL A 557 -22.61 -24.07 -46.56
C VAL A 557 -23.75 -23.07 -46.45
N LYS A 558 -24.68 -23.10 -47.41
CA LYS A 558 -26.02 -22.56 -47.15
C LYS A 558 -26.57 -23.36 -45.96
N PRO A 559 -27.02 -22.73 -44.86
CA PRO A 559 -27.87 -23.44 -43.91
C PRO A 559 -29.07 -23.96 -44.71
N GLY A 560 -29.34 -25.26 -44.65
CA GLY A 560 -30.60 -25.80 -45.16
C GLY A 560 -31.78 -25.09 -44.50
N GLU A 561 -32.92 -25.02 -45.17
CA GLU A 561 -34.14 -24.49 -44.58
C GLU A 561 -34.39 -25.17 -43.22
N PHE A 562 -34.58 -24.35 -42.20
CA PHE A 562 -34.81 -24.81 -40.85
C PHE A 562 -36.19 -25.50 -40.81
N GLU A 563 -36.23 -26.82 -40.89
CA GLU A 563 -37.45 -27.58 -40.63
C GLU A 563 -37.74 -27.56 -39.12
N LYS A 564 -38.81 -26.84 -38.75
CA LYS A 564 -39.34 -26.82 -37.39
C LYS A 564 -39.76 -28.25 -36.99
N PRO A 565 -39.33 -28.78 -35.83
CA PRO A 565 -39.82 -30.08 -35.38
C PRO A 565 -41.32 -30.03 -35.11
N THR A 566 -42.09 -30.95 -35.72
CA THR A 566 -43.49 -31.21 -35.38
C THR A 566 -43.65 -32.60 -34.76
N PRO A 567 -44.41 -32.72 -33.66
CA PRO A 567 -45.16 -31.66 -32.97
C PRO A 567 -44.26 -30.77 -32.09
N ASP A 568 -44.69 -29.51 -31.89
CA ASP A 568 -44.01 -28.54 -31.02
C ASP A 568 -43.74 -29.15 -29.63
N PRO A 569 -42.50 -29.10 -29.11
CA PRO A 569 -42.22 -29.58 -27.76
C PRO A 569 -42.99 -28.71 -26.76
N LYS A 570 -43.74 -29.37 -25.87
CA LYS A 570 -44.49 -28.71 -24.79
C LYS A 570 -43.49 -28.15 -23.77
N PHE A 571 -43.41 -26.82 -23.72
CA PHE A 571 -42.61 -26.06 -22.78
C PHE A 571 -43.24 -26.12 -21.38
N ASP A 572 -42.49 -26.56 -20.36
CA ASP A 572 -42.87 -26.44 -18.94
C ASP A 572 -42.26 -25.15 -18.36
N PRO A 573 -43.07 -24.18 -17.89
CA PRO A 573 -42.57 -22.93 -17.29
C PRO A 573 -41.66 -23.11 -16.07
N ARG A 574 -41.59 -24.31 -15.46
CA ARG A 574 -40.76 -24.58 -14.27
C ARG A 574 -39.27 -24.78 -14.59
N ASP A 575 -38.92 -25.02 -15.85
CA ASP A 575 -37.51 -25.17 -16.26
C ASP A 575 -36.77 -23.83 -16.38
N ILE A 576 -37.50 -22.71 -16.44
CA ILE A 576 -36.93 -21.34 -16.50
C ILE A 576 -36.34 -20.91 -15.14
N THR A 577 -36.96 -21.33 -14.03
CA THR A 577 -36.54 -20.91 -12.69
C THR A 577 -35.20 -21.54 -12.26
N ARG A 578 -34.74 -22.58 -12.97
CA ARG A 578 -33.44 -23.22 -12.71
C ARG A 578 -32.27 -22.56 -13.45
N LEU A 579 -32.53 -21.81 -14.52
CA LEU A 579 -31.51 -21.17 -15.36
C LEU A 579 -31.37 -19.65 -15.11
N GLN A 580 -32.28 -19.02 -14.37
CA GLN A 580 -32.24 -17.58 -14.04
C GLN A 580 -31.41 -17.21 -12.80
N ILE A 581 -30.69 -18.14 -12.17
CA ILE A 581 -29.81 -17.83 -11.01
C ILE A 581 -28.34 -17.66 -11.39
N GLU A 582 -27.90 -17.98 -12.62
CA GLU A 582 -26.44 -17.96 -12.93
C GLU A 582 -25.91 -16.84 -13.84
N PHE A 583 -26.73 -16.03 -14.53
CA PHE A 583 -26.17 -14.99 -15.42
C PHE A 583 -27.06 -13.74 -15.57
N GLY A 584 -27.15 -12.93 -14.52
CA GLY A 584 -27.81 -11.62 -14.56
C GLY A 584 -26.87 -10.48 -14.18
N ASP A 585 -26.13 -9.95 -15.16
CA ASP A 585 -25.77 -8.52 -15.24
C ASP A 585 -25.04 -8.23 -16.57
N ALA A 586 -25.79 -7.80 -17.58
CA ALA A 586 -25.25 -7.17 -18.79
C ALA A 586 -26.26 -6.19 -19.39
N VAL A 587 -26.32 -4.98 -18.85
CA VAL A 587 -26.89 -3.81 -19.53
C VAL A 587 -25.84 -2.69 -19.52
N VAL A 588 -24.91 -2.76 -20.47
CA VAL A 588 -24.08 -1.64 -20.92
C VAL A 588 -24.13 -1.65 -22.44
N LEU A 589 -25.15 -1.02 -23.01
CA LEU A 589 -25.29 -0.89 -24.46
C LEU A 589 -25.23 0.58 -24.88
N GLU A 590 -24.15 1.26 -24.50
CA GLU A 590 -23.74 2.52 -25.16
C GLU A 590 -22.23 2.82 -25.09
N ARG A 591 -21.40 1.90 -24.58
CA ARG A 591 -19.93 2.03 -24.54
C ARG A 591 -19.18 1.05 -25.46
N ALA A 592 -19.92 0.33 -26.30
CA ALA A 592 -19.43 -0.78 -27.13
C ALA A 592 -18.61 -0.32 -28.36
N GLU A 593 -18.82 0.90 -28.87
CA GLU A 593 -18.15 1.34 -30.10
C GLU A 593 -16.71 1.82 -29.87
N GLU A 594 -16.36 2.29 -28.66
CA GLU A 594 -14.96 2.61 -28.31
C GLU A 594 -14.17 1.36 -27.85
N LEU A 595 -14.84 0.34 -27.30
CA LEU A 595 -14.20 -0.95 -26.96
C LEU A 595 -13.81 -1.76 -28.21
N GLN A 596 -14.52 -1.61 -29.33
CA GLN A 596 -14.27 -2.42 -30.54
C GLN A 596 -12.94 -2.10 -31.26
N ARG A 597 -12.34 -0.92 -31.02
CA ARG A 597 -10.98 -0.59 -31.50
C ARG A 597 -9.86 -1.04 -30.55
N ALA A 598 -10.16 -1.19 -29.26
CA ALA A 598 -9.22 -1.74 -28.28
C ALA A 598 -9.23 -3.28 -28.27
N GLU A 599 -10.38 -3.90 -28.56
CA GLU A 599 -10.51 -5.37 -28.68
C GLU A 599 -9.86 -5.92 -29.94
N THR A 600 -9.78 -5.17 -31.05
CA THR A 600 -9.07 -5.64 -32.26
C THR A 600 -7.56 -5.76 -32.06
N LEU A 601 -6.97 -5.02 -31.10
CA LEU A 601 -5.57 -5.18 -30.67
C LEU A 601 -5.39 -6.33 -29.65
N LYS A 602 -6.33 -6.51 -28.71
CA LYS A 602 -6.28 -7.63 -27.74
C LYS A 602 -6.63 -9.00 -28.34
N VAL A 603 -7.44 -9.07 -29.39
CA VAL A 603 -7.74 -10.33 -30.10
C VAL A 603 -6.51 -10.84 -30.86
N ALA A 604 -5.64 -9.96 -31.35
CA ALA A 604 -4.38 -10.36 -31.98
C ALA A 604 -3.38 -10.98 -30.98
N GLU A 605 -3.38 -10.53 -29.72
CA GLU A 605 -2.54 -11.06 -28.65
C GLU A 605 -3.15 -12.33 -28.02
N GLY A 606 -4.48 -12.40 -27.89
CA GLY A 606 -5.19 -13.59 -27.46
C GLY A 606 -5.13 -14.77 -28.45
N LEU A 607 -5.11 -14.50 -29.76
CA LEU A 607 -4.90 -15.53 -30.79
C LEU A 607 -3.50 -16.17 -30.70
N ARG A 608 -2.49 -15.38 -30.31
CA ARG A 608 -1.11 -15.85 -30.16
C ARG A 608 -0.95 -16.81 -28.97
N ILE A 609 -1.67 -16.56 -27.88
CA ILE A 609 -1.70 -17.44 -26.69
C ILE A 609 -2.56 -18.70 -26.94
N ALA A 610 -3.68 -18.58 -27.66
CA ALA A 610 -4.56 -19.71 -27.96
C ALA A 610 -3.92 -20.74 -28.93
N GLU A 611 -3.09 -20.29 -29.88
CA GLU A 611 -2.34 -21.19 -30.76
C GLU A 611 -1.18 -21.89 -30.03
N GLN A 612 -0.52 -21.22 -29.06
CA GLN A 612 0.49 -21.85 -28.20
C GLN A 612 -0.12 -22.91 -27.25
N LEU A 613 -1.33 -22.68 -26.72
CA LEU A 613 -2.04 -23.68 -25.90
C LEU A 613 -2.43 -24.94 -26.70
N LYS A 614 -2.87 -24.78 -27.96
CA LYS A 614 -3.26 -25.92 -28.83
C LYS A 614 -2.08 -26.78 -29.27
N ALA A 615 -0.91 -26.17 -29.43
CA ALA A 615 0.34 -26.88 -29.68
C ALA A 615 0.83 -27.64 -28.43
N ALA A 616 0.68 -27.05 -27.24
CA ALA A 616 1.01 -27.68 -25.96
C ALA A 616 0.10 -28.90 -25.65
N GLU A 617 -1.22 -28.81 -25.90
CA GLU A 617 -2.14 -29.93 -25.73
C GLU A 617 -1.86 -31.10 -26.70
N SER A 618 -1.42 -30.79 -27.94
CA SER A 618 -1.03 -31.81 -28.92
C SER A 618 0.29 -32.50 -28.56
N LEU A 619 1.23 -31.78 -27.92
CA LEU A 619 2.48 -32.36 -27.40
C LEU A 619 2.22 -33.22 -26.14
N GLN A 620 1.33 -32.76 -25.26
CA GLN A 620 0.97 -33.48 -24.04
C GLN A 620 0.25 -34.80 -24.35
N ALA A 621 -0.63 -34.83 -25.37
CA ALA A 621 -1.26 -36.05 -25.87
C ALA A 621 -0.25 -37.08 -26.42
N ALA A 622 0.78 -36.61 -27.14
CA ALA A 622 1.85 -37.44 -27.69
C ALA A 622 2.81 -37.98 -26.62
N GLU A 623 3.07 -37.21 -25.55
CA GLU A 623 3.84 -37.67 -24.39
C GLU A 623 3.04 -38.65 -23.51
N THR A 624 1.73 -38.44 -23.30
CA THR A 624 0.91 -39.44 -22.58
C THR A 624 0.90 -40.79 -23.29
N LEU A 625 0.87 -40.84 -24.63
CA LEU A 625 0.93 -42.09 -25.39
C LEU A 625 2.27 -42.83 -25.21
N LYS A 626 3.41 -42.11 -25.18
CA LYS A 626 4.74 -42.68 -24.91
C LYS A 626 4.93 -43.09 -23.44
N VAL A 627 4.29 -42.41 -22.48
CA VAL A 627 4.31 -42.76 -21.06
C VAL A 627 3.46 -44.00 -20.78
N THR A 628 2.30 -44.18 -21.44
CA THR A 628 1.51 -45.43 -21.32
C THR A 628 2.25 -46.66 -21.86
N GLU A 629 3.06 -46.52 -22.90
CA GLU A 629 3.86 -47.62 -23.44
C GLU A 629 5.06 -47.97 -22.55
N ARG A 630 5.68 -46.97 -21.88
CA ARG A 630 6.71 -47.19 -20.85
C ARG A 630 6.15 -47.73 -19.53
N LEU A 631 4.96 -47.31 -19.11
CA LEU A 631 4.26 -47.84 -17.93
C LEU A 631 3.90 -49.32 -18.11
N ARG A 632 3.54 -49.76 -19.32
CA ARG A 632 3.24 -51.17 -19.59
C ARG A 632 4.46 -52.10 -19.48
N VAL A 633 5.66 -51.59 -19.78
CA VAL A 633 6.93 -52.33 -19.59
C VAL A 633 7.38 -52.29 -18.12
N ALA A 634 7.14 -51.18 -17.41
CA ALA A 634 7.44 -51.05 -15.98
C ALA A 634 6.51 -51.89 -15.08
N GLU A 635 5.24 -52.06 -15.46
CA GLU A 635 4.26 -52.88 -14.73
C GLU A 635 4.58 -54.39 -14.87
N GLN A 636 5.13 -54.82 -16.02
CA GLN A 636 5.69 -56.17 -16.19
C GLN A 636 6.96 -56.40 -15.36
N ALA A 637 7.82 -55.38 -15.20
CA ALA A 637 9.00 -55.46 -14.35
C ALA A 637 8.65 -55.48 -12.85
N SER A 638 7.66 -54.68 -12.43
CA SER A 638 7.17 -54.61 -11.03
C SER A 638 6.52 -55.92 -10.56
N LEU A 639 5.75 -56.60 -11.42
CA LEU A 639 5.22 -57.93 -11.11
C LEU A 639 6.32 -58.99 -10.92
N THR A 640 7.45 -58.85 -11.62
CA THR A 640 8.60 -59.76 -11.47
C THR A 640 9.38 -59.49 -10.18
N GLU A 641 9.42 -58.24 -9.72
CA GLU A 641 10.11 -57.82 -8.49
C GLU A 641 9.27 -58.07 -7.22
N GLN A 642 7.92 -57.99 -7.32
CA GLN A 642 7.01 -58.39 -6.24
C GLN A 642 7.05 -59.90 -5.96
N VAL A 643 7.21 -60.75 -6.98
CA VAL A 643 7.42 -62.20 -6.80
C VAL A 643 8.74 -62.48 -6.06
N ARG A 644 9.78 -61.66 -6.30
CA ARG A 644 11.09 -61.80 -5.65
C ARG A 644 11.10 -61.31 -4.19
N LEU A 645 10.31 -60.27 -3.86
CA LEU A 645 10.11 -59.79 -2.49
C LEU A 645 9.24 -60.75 -1.66
N ALA A 646 8.26 -61.42 -2.27
CA ALA A 646 7.45 -62.45 -1.61
C ALA A 646 8.29 -63.67 -1.18
N GLU A 647 9.30 -64.07 -1.97
CA GLU A 647 10.26 -65.11 -1.56
C GLU A 647 11.19 -64.66 -0.42
N GLN A 648 11.57 -63.37 -0.36
CA GLN A 648 12.40 -62.84 0.73
C GLN A 648 11.64 -62.70 2.06
N VAL A 649 10.35 -62.35 2.04
CA VAL A 649 9.51 -62.29 3.25
C VAL A 649 9.32 -63.68 3.87
N ARG A 650 9.22 -64.73 3.05
CA ARG A 650 9.10 -66.11 3.53
C ARG A 650 10.36 -66.63 4.23
N LEU A 651 11.54 -66.13 3.86
CA LEU A 651 12.82 -66.41 4.54
C LEU A 651 12.97 -65.62 5.85
N ALA A 652 12.44 -64.40 5.93
CA ALA A 652 12.47 -63.57 7.14
C ALA A 652 11.55 -64.12 8.26
N GLU A 653 10.39 -64.68 7.92
CA GLU A 653 9.49 -65.31 8.90
C GLU A 653 10.08 -66.60 9.53
N GLN A 654 10.94 -67.34 8.81
CA GLN A 654 11.67 -68.46 9.40
C GLN A 654 12.73 -68.02 10.42
N VAL A 655 13.32 -66.83 10.27
CA VAL A 655 14.34 -66.29 11.20
C VAL A 655 13.71 -65.72 12.48
N GLN A 656 12.48 -65.20 12.43
CA GLN A 656 11.75 -64.74 13.63
C GLN A 656 11.23 -65.89 14.51
N ALA A 657 10.93 -67.05 13.94
CA ALA A 657 10.55 -68.23 14.73
C ALA A 657 11.72 -68.78 15.57
N ALA A 658 12.96 -68.67 15.07
CA ALA A 658 14.16 -69.11 15.78
C ALA A 658 14.53 -68.18 16.96
N THR A 659 14.35 -66.87 16.81
CA THR A 659 14.71 -65.88 17.84
C THR A 659 13.74 -65.84 19.03
N ARG A 660 12.50 -66.33 18.87
CA ARG A 660 11.55 -66.47 20.00
C ARG A 660 11.88 -67.62 20.95
N LEU A 661 12.63 -68.64 20.52
CA LEU A 661 12.99 -69.77 21.37
C LEU A 661 14.08 -69.41 22.41
N ASP A 662 14.99 -68.48 22.10
CA ASP A 662 16.09 -68.10 22.99
C ASP A 662 15.70 -67.11 24.11
N ALA A 663 14.69 -66.26 23.89
CA ALA A 663 14.28 -65.25 24.89
C ALA A 663 13.60 -65.87 26.14
N THR A 664 12.95 -67.02 25.98
CA THR A 664 12.27 -67.73 27.08
C THR A 664 13.23 -68.44 28.04
N ALA A 665 14.49 -68.66 27.66
CA ALA A 665 15.47 -69.32 28.53
C ALA A 665 16.13 -68.36 29.55
N ILE A 666 16.08 -67.04 29.31
CA ILE A 666 16.84 -66.05 30.09
C ILE A 666 16.06 -65.48 31.29
N SER A 667 14.72 -65.53 31.29
CA SER A 667 13.92 -64.98 32.39
C SER A 667 13.92 -65.84 33.67
N THR A 668 14.29 -67.12 33.58
CA THR A 668 14.27 -68.06 34.71
C THR A 668 15.51 -67.96 35.61
N VAL A 669 16.59 -67.30 35.17
CA VAL A 669 17.86 -67.19 35.94
C VAL A 669 17.91 -65.91 36.79
N GLY A 670 17.11 -64.88 36.46
CA GLY A 670 17.11 -63.57 37.14
C GLY A 670 16.41 -63.52 38.51
N SER A 671 15.59 -64.52 38.84
CA SER A 671 14.75 -64.52 40.04
C SER A 671 15.36 -65.24 41.26
N LEU A 672 16.53 -65.89 41.11
CA LEU A 672 17.19 -66.63 42.20
C LEU A 672 18.32 -65.87 42.91
N LYS A 673 18.72 -64.67 42.44
CA LYS A 673 19.85 -63.90 43.03
C LYS A 673 19.47 -62.76 43.97
N ARG A 674 18.18 -62.50 44.23
CA ARG A 674 17.70 -61.41 45.12
C ARG A 674 17.31 -61.83 46.54
N ALA A 675 17.77 -63.00 47.00
CA ALA A 675 17.52 -63.53 48.35
C ALA A 675 18.63 -63.22 49.39
N ASN A 676 19.69 -62.50 49.04
CA ASN A 676 20.75 -62.16 50.00
C ASN A 676 21.24 -60.73 49.80
N LEU A 677 20.69 -59.79 50.56
CA LEU A 677 21.34 -58.61 51.16
C LEU A 677 20.26 -57.65 51.69
N ARG A 678 19.76 -57.97 52.89
CA ARG A 678 19.17 -56.99 53.82
C ARG A 678 20.32 -56.20 54.47
N VAL A 679 19.92 -55.08 55.08
CA VAL A 679 20.50 -54.41 56.27
C VAL A 679 21.25 -53.08 55.98
N PHE A 680 20.84 -52.07 56.78
CA PHE A 680 21.30 -50.69 57.02
C PHE A 680 20.61 -49.59 56.18
N ASP A 681 19.62 -48.85 56.72
CA ASP A 681 19.69 -47.68 57.66
C ASP A 681 20.60 -46.56 57.09
N ARG A 682 20.20 -45.30 56.92
CA ARG A 682 19.18 -44.42 57.53
C ARG A 682 18.58 -43.45 56.51
#